data_AF-A0A175VP61-F1
#
_entry.id   AF-A0A175VP61-F1
#
_cell.length_a   1.000
_cell.length_b   1.000
_cell.length_c   1.000
_cell.angle_alpha   90.00
_cell.angle_beta   90.00
_cell.angle_gamma   90.00
#
_symmetry.space_group_name_H-M   'P 1'
#
loop_
_entity.id
_entity.type
_entity.pdbx_description
1 polymer ?
#
loop_
_entity_poly.entity_id
_entity_poly.type
_entity_poly.pdbx_seq_one_letter_code
_entity_poly.pdbx_strand_id
1 'polypeptide(L)'
;MAPNSAAIASLLKQTVHYHLDSLAYQNALFFAERLHAHDPRSPESAYLVALCHFRLGDSRSAYEVSKPAGSRGVHVGCAFILAQSCLDLERYKDGITALEKARPLWGSKCSAGRHTASTRAPYPDAAAISCLLGKLYRAYDDKKKAVQCFEDSLRTNPFMWDAFTVLCDMGVNVRIPNIFKLNDAFARTFDQEPGTANVESNGGVPEPLQKKPGIQAVSHDTDPFEGHRSTAFQDISSNNMLFAEPGENDVVAKFAVVHSRYAANQANKYGFDGVETPTGPTAPGHETQQTRNGFGPEPPLAPTRRTRATQPTESNLLDAPSRMGHRLGWKKREKAQDQPGDLPESMLRGSALSLSTMERKRTASGQPRPTNGEEPRRSARLNVVSRTAASRANTSATAIGAPVTRELKKARPPVSRIVRPGSSGASVGRVVSGNRKPLEESSMDVDQAEAPRVRELPAAQALPPKPAEPEPVKVDEGLKWILDLLKKMATGYLLSSQFQCQDALTAFSSLPRTHQETPWVLARMGRAQYEQANYVEAEKFFRRLRKLAPARHDDMEVYSTVLWHLRKETDLSFLAHELIDAVWDSPQAWCALGNAWSLACDHEQALRCFKRAIQLHPNFAYAYTLQGHEHVENEEYDKALTAYRHAIAADKRHYNAYYGIGKVYEKLGNYEKAWSHYHAASAIHPTHAVLICCMGTVLQRQKQVAQALPFFHKAVELAPRAAEIRHKKARALLATGQLEEAQHELMILRDLAPDKAQVHFLLGKLAKTLGDRKSAVRHFTIALSLDPKASGQIKQEIGGLEDDDSLDDSMMH
;
A
#
# COMPACT_ATOMS: atom_id res chain seq x y z
N MET A 1 -11.76 20.31 53.66
CA MET A 1 -12.87 20.27 52.68
C MET A 1 -12.47 19.33 51.54
N ALA A 2 -13.43 18.78 50.79
CA ALA A 2 -13.08 18.09 49.54
C ALA A 2 -12.49 19.10 48.53
N PRO A 3 -11.46 18.76 47.74
CA PRO A 3 -10.94 19.65 46.71
C PRO A 3 -12.00 19.94 45.63
N ASN A 4 -11.91 21.10 44.99
CA ASN A 4 -12.88 21.51 43.98
C ASN A 4 -12.92 20.50 42.82
N SER A 5 -14.08 19.88 42.59
CA SER A 5 -14.33 18.89 41.53
C SER A 5 -13.83 19.35 40.16
N ALA A 6 -14.03 20.63 39.80
CA ALA A 6 -13.56 21.18 38.53
C ALA A 6 -12.01 21.25 38.46
N ALA A 7 -11.34 21.52 39.58
CA ALA A 7 -9.87 21.54 39.65
C ALA A 7 -9.29 20.11 39.59
N ILE A 8 -9.94 19.13 40.25
CA ILE A 8 -9.56 17.71 40.14
C ILE A 8 -9.70 17.24 38.68
N ALA A 9 -10.83 17.54 38.04
CA ALA A 9 -11.05 17.19 36.64
C ALA A 9 -10.04 17.87 35.70
N SER A 10 -9.73 19.15 35.92
CA SER A 10 -8.72 19.88 35.15
C SER A 10 -7.32 19.28 35.28
N LEU A 11 -6.90 18.96 36.51
CA LEU A 11 -5.60 18.33 36.77
C LEU A 11 -5.52 16.91 36.18
N LEU A 12 -6.60 16.12 36.28
CA LEU A 12 -6.66 14.79 35.66
C LEU A 12 -6.59 14.88 34.13
N LYS A 13 -7.28 15.82 33.49
CA LYS A 13 -7.11 16.09 32.03
C LYS A 13 -5.65 16.43 31.71
N GLN A 14 -5.01 17.31 32.49
CA GLN A 14 -3.62 17.69 32.28
C GLN A 14 -2.66 16.50 32.40
N THR A 15 -2.83 15.62 33.39
CA THR A 15 -2.01 14.40 33.51
C THR A 15 -2.25 13.38 32.39
N VAL A 16 -3.49 13.23 31.91
CA VAL A 16 -3.81 12.42 30.72
C VAL A 16 -3.11 12.97 29.48
N HIS A 17 -3.19 14.29 29.23
CA HIS A 17 -2.50 14.92 28.10
C HIS A 17 -0.97 14.78 28.21
N TYR A 18 -0.39 15.00 29.39
CA TYR A 18 1.04 14.78 29.65
C TYR A 18 1.48 13.34 29.31
N HIS A 19 0.70 12.33 29.70
CA HIS A 19 1.01 10.93 29.38
C HIS A 19 0.74 10.55 27.92
N LEU A 20 -0.28 11.13 27.26
CA LEU A 20 -0.49 10.97 25.82
C LEU A 20 0.68 11.54 25.01
N ASP A 21 1.16 12.72 25.39
CA ASP A 21 2.27 13.41 24.76
C ASP A 21 3.62 12.72 25.03
N SER A 22 3.76 12.10 26.20
CA SER A 22 4.90 11.23 26.56
C SER A 22 4.81 9.81 25.97
N LEU A 23 3.82 9.53 25.11
CA LEU A 23 3.54 8.21 24.52
C LEU A 23 3.24 7.08 25.56
N ALA A 24 3.00 7.44 26.81
CA ALA A 24 2.79 6.55 27.95
C ALA A 24 1.32 6.11 28.06
N TYR A 25 0.79 5.50 26.99
CA TYR A 25 -0.66 5.30 26.81
C TYR A 25 -1.35 4.46 27.89
N GLN A 26 -0.64 3.55 28.56
CA GLN A 26 -1.20 2.78 29.69
C GLN A 26 -1.47 3.66 30.92
N ASN A 27 -0.56 4.61 31.21
CA ASN A 27 -0.74 5.59 32.27
C ASN A 27 -1.86 6.59 31.89
N ALA A 28 -1.86 7.06 30.63
CA ALA A 28 -2.92 7.92 30.12
C ALA A 28 -4.31 7.27 30.26
N LEU A 29 -4.45 5.99 29.88
CA LEU A 29 -5.69 5.23 30.07
C LEU A 29 -6.10 5.16 31.55
N PHE A 30 -5.16 4.80 32.44
CA PHE A 30 -5.45 4.71 33.88
C PHE A 30 -6.00 6.02 34.44
N PHE A 31 -5.38 7.17 34.13
CA PHE A 31 -5.87 8.46 34.60
C PHE A 31 -7.17 8.92 33.89
N ALA A 32 -7.35 8.56 32.60
CA ALA A 32 -8.59 8.85 31.88
C ALA A 32 -9.78 8.05 32.45
N GLU A 33 -9.59 6.80 32.85
CA GLU A 33 -10.62 6.03 33.56
C GLU A 33 -10.98 6.67 34.92
N ARG A 34 -9.99 7.18 35.67
CA ARG A 34 -10.26 7.88 36.94
C ARG A 34 -11.00 9.21 36.71
N LEU A 35 -10.65 9.94 35.66
CA LEU A 35 -11.38 11.14 35.21
C LEU A 35 -12.84 10.81 34.84
N HIS A 36 -13.07 9.73 34.10
CA HIS A 36 -14.43 9.31 33.70
C HIS A 36 -15.24 8.74 34.88
N ALA A 37 -14.60 8.10 35.86
CA ALA A 37 -15.26 7.69 37.10
C ALA A 37 -15.63 8.89 38.00
N HIS A 38 -14.83 9.96 37.98
CA HIS A 38 -15.07 11.20 38.73
C HIS A 38 -16.13 12.09 38.06
N ASP A 39 -16.09 12.24 36.73
CA ASP A 39 -17.11 12.90 35.93
C ASP A 39 -17.59 11.99 34.78
N PRO A 40 -18.60 11.13 35.02
CA PRO A 40 -19.20 10.27 34.02
C PRO A 40 -20.25 10.98 33.14
N ARG A 41 -20.55 12.27 33.41
CA ARG A 41 -21.54 13.05 32.64
C ARG A 41 -20.87 13.87 31.54
N SER A 42 -19.63 14.31 31.74
CA SER A 42 -18.87 15.00 30.71
C SER A 42 -18.57 14.08 29.51
N PRO A 43 -18.93 14.48 28.28
CA PRO A 43 -18.53 13.73 27.08
C PRO A 43 -17.02 13.83 26.80
N GLU A 44 -16.32 14.78 27.43
CA GLU A 44 -14.88 14.99 27.27
C GLU A 44 -14.07 13.92 28.02
N SER A 45 -14.55 13.44 29.17
CA SER A 45 -13.92 12.31 29.89
C SER A 45 -14.03 11.01 29.07
N ALA A 46 -15.20 10.77 28.47
CA ALA A 46 -15.43 9.66 27.54
C ALA A 46 -14.56 9.78 26.26
N TYR A 47 -14.38 10.99 25.72
CA TYR A 47 -13.46 11.25 24.60
C TYR A 47 -12.02 10.87 24.95
N LEU A 48 -11.52 11.29 26.12
CA LEU A 48 -10.15 10.99 26.53
C LEU A 48 -9.93 9.48 26.78
N VAL A 49 -10.89 8.77 27.37
CA VAL A 49 -10.82 7.30 27.52
C VAL A 49 -10.82 6.62 26.14
N ALA A 50 -11.73 6.99 25.23
CA ALA A 50 -11.78 6.43 23.89
C ALA A 50 -10.51 6.72 23.06
N LEU A 51 -9.93 7.92 23.21
CA LEU A 51 -8.66 8.30 22.61
C LEU A 51 -7.50 7.44 23.16
N CYS A 52 -7.47 7.15 24.46
CA CYS A 52 -6.45 6.27 25.04
C CYS A 52 -6.55 4.84 24.51
N HIS A 53 -7.75 4.25 24.42
CA HIS A 53 -7.95 2.94 23.79
C HIS A 53 -7.52 2.94 22.31
N PHE A 54 -7.89 3.97 21.55
CA PHE A 54 -7.50 4.09 20.14
C PHE A 54 -5.98 4.20 19.96
N ARG A 55 -5.28 4.96 20.83
CA ARG A 55 -3.80 5.05 20.82
C ARG A 55 -3.10 3.76 21.26
N LEU A 56 -3.77 2.90 22.03
CA LEU A 56 -3.31 1.54 22.35
C LEU A 56 -3.57 0.52 21.23
N GLY A 57 -4.22 0.91 20.12
CA GLY A 57 -4.61 0.02 19.03
C GLY A 57 -5.89 -0.80 19.31
N ASP A 58 -6.61 -0.50 20.39
CA ASP A 58 -7.90 -1.14 20.71
C ASP A 58 -9.07 -0.29 20.19
N SER A 59 -9.23 -0.33 18.86
CA SER A 59 -10.36 0.30 18.16
C SER A 59 -11.70 -0.30 18.57
N ARG A 60 -11.75 -1.48 19.20
CA ARG A 60 -12.99 -2.09 19.68
C ARG A 60 -13.49 -1.42 20.96
N SER A 61 -12.64 -1.28 21.97
CA SER A 61 -12.99 -0.54 23.19
C SER A 61 -13.19 0.95 22.90
N ALA A 62 -12.40 1.54 21.99
CA ALA A 62 -12.61 2.91 21.53
C ALA A 62 -14.00 3.12 20.90
N TYR A 63 -14.47 2.19 20.06
CA TYR A 63 -15.84 2.21 19.51
C TYR A 63 -16.89 2.16 20.62
N GLU A 64 -16.76 1.22 21.59
CA GLU A 64 -17.79 1.01 22.60
C GLU A 64 -17.90 2.17 23.61
N VAL A 65 -16.77 2.77 24.01
CA VAL A 65 -16.74 3.97 24.89
C VAL A 65 -17.23 5.23 24.17
N SER A 66 -16.86 5.45 22.91
CA SER A 66 -17.25 6.67 22.17
C SER A 66 -18.70 6.66 21.67
N LYS A 67 -19.30 5.47 21.47
CA LYS A 67 -20.65 5.29 20.91
C LYS A 67 -21.75 6.13 21.58
N PRO A 68 -21.89 6.21 22.93
CA PRO A 68 -23.02 6.90 23.55
C PRO A 68 -23.06 8.41 23.27
N ALA A 69 -21.90 9.08 23.23
CA ALA A 69 -21.79 10.51 22.94
C ALA A 69 -21.69 10.78 21.43
N GLY A 70 -20.92 9.99 20.69
CA GLY A 70 -20.68 10.16 19.26
C GLY A 70 -21.92 9.89 18.40
N SER A 71 -22.68 8.82 18.67
CA SER A 71 -23.87 8.47 17.88
C SER A 71 -25.05 9.44 18.04
N ARG A 72 -25.00 10.27 19.09
CA ARG A 72 -25.94 11.39 19.35
C ARG A 72 -25.45 12.72 18.77
N GLY A 73 -24.20 12.82 18.30
CA GLY A 73 -23.61 14.06 17.81
C GLY A 73 -23.29 15.10 18.89
N VAL A 74 -23.22 14.71 20.17
CA VAL A 74 -23.12 15.65 21.31
C VAL A 74 -21.72 16.27 21.47
N HIS A 75 -20.67 15.61 20.99
CA HIS A 75 -19.29 16.06 21.16
C HIS A 75 -18.40 15.59 19.99
N VAL A 76 -17.68 16.53 19.37
CA VAL A 76 -16.89 16.32 18.14
C VAL A 76 -15.82 15.23 18.32
N GLY A 77 -15.02 15.29 19.40
CA GLY A 77 -13.99 14.29 19.69
C GLY A 77 -14.52 12.85 19.74
N CYS A 78 -15.55 12.58 20.55
CA CYS A 78 -16.28 11.30 20.56
C CYS A 78 -16.80 10.89 19.17
N ALA A 79 -17.41 11.79 18.41
CA ALA A 79 -17.90 11.47 17.06
C ALA A 79 -16.75 11.11 16.09
N PHE A 80 -15.60 11.79 16.20
CA PHE A 80 -14.41 11.54 15.41
C PHE A 80 -13.73 10.20 15.76
N ILE A 81 -13.51 9.89 17.05
CA ILE A 81 -12.95 8.60 17.47
C ILE A 81 -13.91 7.44 17.17
N LEU A 82 -15.23 7.67 17.29
CA LEU A 82 -16.24 6.71 16.84
C LEU A 82 -16.14 6.47 15.33
N ALA A 83 -15.95 7.52 14.53
CA ALA A 83 -15.81 7.41 13.08
C ALA A 83 -14.48 6.76 12.65
N GLN A 84 -13.37 7.01 13.34
CA GLN A 84 -12.09 6.32 13.12
C GLN A 84 -12.20 4.83 13.46
N SER A 85 -12.70 4.48 14.65
CA SER A 85 -12.93 3.08 15.01
C SER A 85 -13.97 2.38 14.12
N CYS A 86 -14.94 3.10 13.55
CA CYS A 86 -15.84 2.57 12.51
C CYS A 86 -15.14 2.31 11.17
N LEU A 87 -14.04 3.01 10.85
CA LEU A 87 -13.24 2.72 9.67
C LEU A 87 -12.48 1.39 9.86
N ASP A 88 -11.80 1.23 10.99
CA ASP A 88 -11.02 0.03 11.34
C ASP A 88 -11.88 -1.22 11.49
N LEU A 89 -13.10 -1.08 12.03
CA LEU A 89 -14.04 -2.18 12.24
C LEU A 89 -14.96 -2.44 11.03
N GLU A 90 -14.71 -1.81 9.89
CA GLU A 90 -15.48 -1.94 8.63
C GLU A 90 -16.98 -1.56 8.76
N ARG A 91 -17.31 -0.65 9.69
CA ARG A 91 -18.69 -0.21 10.03
C ARG A 91 -19.02 1.18 9.48
N TYR A 92 -18.75 1.41 8.21
CA TYR A 92 -18.72 2.76 7.62
C TYR A 92 -20.01 3.58 7.83
N LYS A 93 -21.19 2.96 7.77
CA LYS A 93 -22.50 3.62 8.01
C LYS A 93 -22.60 4.29 9.38
N ASP A 94 -22.12 3.62 10.43
CA ASP A 94 -22.20 4.13 11.81
C ASP A 94 -21.31 5.38 11.96
N GLY A 95 -20.10 5.35 11.38
CA GLY A 95 -19.18 6.47 11.36
C GLY A 95 -19.71 7.68 10.58
N ILE A 96 -20.28 7.45 9.38
CA ILE A 96 -20.89 8.51 8.55
C ILE A 96 -22.00 9.21 9.34
N THR A 97 -22.95 8.46 9.89
CA THR A 97 -24.09 9.05 10.61
C THR A 97 -23.68 9.75 11.91
N ALA A 98 -22.58 9.36 12.55
CA ALA A 98 -22.02 10.06 13.71
C ALA A 98 -21.42 11.43 13.32
N LEU A 99 -20.62 11.49 12.25
CA LEU A 99 -20.01 12.75 11.77
C LEU A 99 -21.07 13.72 11.22
N GLU A 100 -22.06 13.22 10.47
CA GLU A 100 -23.13 14.04 9.90
C GLU A 100 -24.03 14.65 10.99
N LYS A 101 -24.30 13.92 12.09
CA LYS A 101 -24.99 14.48 13.27
C LYS A 101 -24.16 15.49 14.03
N ALA A 102 -22.83 15.32 14.07
CA ALA A 102 -21.92 16.26 14.74
C ALA A 102 -21.64 17.53 13.91
N ARG A 103 -22.12 17.63 12.67
CA ARG A 103 -21.88 18.75 11.74
C ARG A 103 -22.11 20.17 12.30
N PRO A 104 -23.16 20.48 13.09
CA PRO A 104 -23.32 21.82 13.67
C PRO A 104 -22.28 22.16 14.75
N LEU A 105 -21.53 21.18 15.26
CA LEU A 105 -20.45 21.39 16.24
C LEU A 105 -19.06 21.53 15.58
N TRP A 106 -18.95 21.47 14.25
CA TRP A 106 -17.68 21.63 13.56
C TRP A 106 -17.23 23.10 13.65
N GLY A 107 -16.36 23.39 14.61
CA GLY A 107 -15.80 24.73 14.87
C GLY A 107 -14.85 25.23 13.76
N SER A 108 -13.97 26.18 14.13
CA SER A 108 -13.01 26.87 13.24
C SER A 108 -12.56 26.03 12.04
N LYS A 109 -12.78 26.56 10.82
CA LYS A 109 -12.60 25.86 9.53
C LYS A 109 -11.24 25.17 9.41
N CYS A 110 -10.20 25.77 9.98
CA CYS A 110 -8.88 25.17 10.16
C CYS A 110 -8.34 25.50 11.56
N SER A 111 -7.46 24.64 12.08
CA SER A 111 -6.71 24.85 13.33
C SER A 111 -5.19 24.97 13.16
N ALA A 112 -4.67 24.88 11.92
CA ALA A 112 -3.25 24.64 11.64
C ALA A 112 -2.30 25.57 12.41
N GLY A 113 -2.43 26.90 12.28
CA GLY A 113 -1.56 27.85 12.95
C GLY A 113 -1.77 28.00 14.48
N ARG A 114 -2.77 27.35 15.07
CA ARG A 114 -2.98 27.33 16.54
C ARG A 114 -2.12 26.28 17.26
N HIS A 115 -1.48 25.39 16.52
CA HIS A 115 -0.54 24.42 17.06
C HIS A 115 0.86 25.02 17.12
N THR A 116 1.30 25.37 18.33
CA THR A 116 2.67 25.83 18.61
C THR A 116 3.44 24.75 19.39
N ALA A 117 4.67 25.03 19.80
CA ALA A 117 5.41 24.13 20.69
C ALA A 117 4.75 23.94 22.07
N SER A 118 3.90 24.89 22.51
CA SER A 118 3.23 24.88 23.82
C SER A 118 1.70 24.74 23.74
N THR A 119 1.06 25.15 22.64
CA THR A 119 -0.41 25.11 22.45
C THR A 119 -0.81 24.02 21.45
N ARG A 120 -1.88 23.28 21.77
CA ARG A 120 -2.49 22.28 20.89
C ARG A 120 -3.99 22.49 20.85
N ALA A 121 -4.60 22.41 19.66
CA ALA A 121 -6.07 22.32 19.57
C ALA A 121 -6.53 20.95 20.12
N PRO A 122 -7.47 20.88 21.09
CA PRO A 122 -7.87 19.61 21.73
C PRO A 122 -8.81 18.75 20.86
N TYR A 123 -9.40 19.35 19.82
CA TYR A 123 -10.39 18.74 18.94
C TYR A 123 -9.92 18.82 17.47
N PRO A 124 -10.30 17.85 16.61
CA PRO A 124 -10.00 17.88 15.19
C PRO A 124 -10.72 19.06 14.51
N ASP A 125 -10.09 19.65 13.49
CA ASP A 125 -10.71 20.72 12.70
C ASP A 125 -11.68 20.19 11.63
N ALA A 126 -12.48 21.10 11.05
CA ALA A 126 -13.42 20.75 10.00
C ALA A 126 -12.75 20.08 8.78
N ALA A 127 -11.49 20.42 8.50
CA ALA A 127 -10.69 19.79 7.45
C ALA A 127 -10.41 18.30 7.73
N ALA A 128 -9.93 17.96 8.93
CA ALA A 128 -9.67 16.59 9.36
C ALA A 128 -10.94 15.74 9.41
N ILE A 129 -12.06 16.32 9.90
CA ILE A 129 -13.35 15.63 9.95
C ILE A 129 -13.88 15.37 8.52
N SER A 130 -13.77 16.35 7.62
CA SER A 130 -14.19 16.20 6.22
C SER A 130 -13.34 15.16 5.47
N CYS A 131 -12.03 15.09 5.74
CA CYS A 131 -11.16 14.04 5.20
C CYS A 131 -11.59 12.65 5.69
N LEU A 132 -11.86 12.48 6.99
CA LEU A 132 -12.33 11.21 7.55
C LEU A 132 -13.71 10.79 6.97
N LEU A 133 -14.62 11.75 6.81
CA LEU A 133 -15.92 11.51 6.17
C LEU A 133 -15.76 11.09 4.69
N GLY A 134 -14.82 11.71 3.97
CA GLY A 134 -14.43 11.30 2.61
C GLY A 134 -13.91 9.87 2.54
N LYS A 135 -13.06 9.45 3.51
CA LYS A 135 -12.55 8.07 3.61
C LYS A 135 -13.67 7.06 3.87
N LEU A 136 -14.57 7.38 4.80
CA LEU A 136 -15.74 6.54 5.09
C LEU A 136 -16.67 6.43 3.86
N TYR A 137 -16.89 7.52 3.12
CA TYR A 137 -17.66 7.47 1.88
C TYR A 137 -16.95 6.71 0.74
N ARG A 138 -15.61 6.77 0.64
CA ARG A 138 -14.82 5.91 -0.28
C ARG A 138 -14.99 4.43 0.06
N ALA A 139 -14.92 4.08 1.34
CA ALA A 139 -15.10 2.70 1.82
C ALA A 139 -16.56 2.19 1.69
N TYR A 140 -17.53 3.11 1.75
CA TYR A 140 -18.94 2.85 1.48
C TYR A 140 -19.32 2.93 -0.02
N ASP A 141 -18.34 3.09 -0.91
CA ASP A 141 -18.48 3.14 -2.38
C ASP A 141 -19.31 4.31 -2.95
N ASP A 142 -19.64 5.34 -2.14
CA ASP A 142 -20.22 6.59 -2.64
C ASP A 142 -19.10 7.52 -3.13
N LYS A 143 -18.62 7.25 -4.35
CA LYS A 143 -17.58 8.06 -5.01
C LYS A 143 -17.96 9.54 -5.09
N LYS A 144 -19.24 9.90 -5.24
CA LYS A 144 -19.65 11.30 -5.46
C LYS A 144 -19.52 12.13 -4.18
N LYS A 145 -20.04 11.62 -3.05
CA LYS A 145 -19.90 12.30 -1.75
C LYS A 145 -18.47 12.29 -1.25
N ALA A 146 -17.74 11.18 -1.45
CA ALA A 146 -16.33 11.09 -1.08
C ALA A 146 -15.51 12.23 -1.69
N VAL A 147 -15.66 12.48 -3.00
CA VAL A 147 -14.97 13.59 -3.69
C VAL A 147 -15.34 14.95 -3.11
N GLN A 148 -16.63 15.21 -2.86
CA GLN A 148 -17.08 16.47 -2.25
C GLN A 148 -16.44 16.71 -0.87
N CYS A 149 -16.39 15.69 -0.01
CA CYS A 149 -15.78 15.79 1.32
C CYS A 149 -14.26 16.04 1.26
N PHE A 150 -13.54 15.44 0.29
CA PHE A 150 -12.12 15.70 0.09
C PHE A 150 -11.85 17.08 -0.52
N GLU A 151 -12.70 17.55 -1.45
CA GLU A 151 -12.62 18.92 -1.96
C GLU A 151 -12.82 19.95 -0.86
N ASP A 152 -13.85 19.79 0.00
CA ASP A 152 -14.09 20.70 1.12
C ASP A 152 -12.95 20.67 2.14
N SER A 153 -12.40 19.48 2.44
CA SER A 153 -11.20 19.35 3.28
C SER A 153 -10.02 20.17 2.73
N LEU A 154 -9.70 20.03 1.44
CA LEU A 154 -8.58 20.73 0.80
C LEU A 154 -8.83 22.24 0.64
N ARG A 155 -10.08 22.68 0.45
CA ARG A 155 -10.46 24.11 0.47
C ARG A 155 -10.24 24.73 1.85
N THR A 156 -10.47 23.98 2.93
CA THR A 156 -10.25 24.46 4.30
C THR A 156 -8.80 24.39 4.77
N ASN A 157 -8.02 23.39 4.34
CA ASN A 157 -6.63 23.21 4.73
C ASN A 157 -5.83 22.54 3.58
N PRO A 158 -4.97 23.27 2.85
CA PRO A 158 -4.20 22.73 1.73
C PRO A 158 -3.09 21.75 2.16
N PHE A 159 -2.78 21.63 3.47
CA PHE A 159 -1.82 20.63 3.97
C PHE A 159 -2.43 19.23 4.18
N MET A 160 -3.72 19.03 3.85
CA MET A 160 -4.39 17.72 3.92
C MET A 160 -3.97 16.79 2.77
N TRP A 161 -2.68 16.46 2.69
CA TRP A 161 -2.05 15.65 1.63
C TRP A 161 -2.77 14.32 1.37
N ASP A 162 -3.25 13.68 2.43
CA ASP A 162 -4.05 12.44 2.41
C ASP A 162 -5.31 12.57 1.51
N ALA A 163 -6.06 13.66 1.65
CA ALA A 163 -7.23 13.94 0.82
C ALA A 163 -6.85 14.14 -0.66
N PHE A 164 -5.69 14.76 -0.92
CA PHE A 164 -5.18 14.95 -2.27
C PHE A 164 -4.75 13.61 -2.90
N THR A 165 -3.98 12.76 -2.20
CA THR A 165 -3.58 11.45 -2.73
C THR A 165 -4.79 10.56 -2.99
N VAL A 166 -5.78 10.55 -2.09
CA VAL A 166 -7.01 9.78 -2.27
C VAL A 166 -7.82 10.26 -3.49
N LEU A 167 -7.90 11.56 -3.78
CA LEU A 167 -8.56 12.06 -5.00
C LEU A 167 -7.84 11.61 -6.29
N CYS A 168 -6.51 11.61 -6.29
CA CYS A 168 -5.69 11.10 -7.39
C CYS A 168 -5.85 9.58 -7.57
N ASP A 169 -5.83 8.81 -6.48
CA ASP A 169 -6.09 7.37 -6.46
C ASP A 169 -7.49 7.04 -6.99
N MET A 170 -8.50 7.86 -6.65
CA MET A 170 -9.86 7.74 -7.16
C MET A 170 -9.99 8.13 -8.65
N GLY A 171 -8.94 8.64 -9.29
CA GLY A 171 -8.93 9.04 -10.69
C GLY A 171 -9.79 10.28 -10.96
N VAL A 172 -9.71 11.28 -10.08
CA VAL A 172 -10.36 12.59 -10.26
C VAL A 172 -9.38 13.54 -10.92
N ASN A 173 -9.82 14.28 -11.95
CA ASN A 173 -8.99 15.26 -12.64
C ASN A 173 -8.90 16.56 -11.84
N VAL A 174 -7.89 16.64 -10.97
CA VAL A 174 -7.67 17.73 -10.01
C VAL A 174 -6.87 18.88 -10.61
N ARG A 175 -7.37 20.13 -10.50
CA ARG A 175 -6.63 21.34 -10.89
C ARG A 175 -5.69 21.80 -9.76
N ILE A 176 -4.51 21.19 -9.69
CA ILE A 176 -3.49 21.43 -8.64
C ILE A 176 -3.24 22.92 -8.33
N PRO A 177 -3.13 23.86 -9.30
CA PRO A 177 -2.91 25.28 -9.01
C PRO A 177 -4.07 25.98 -8.26
N ASN A 178 -5.19 25.30 -8.00
CA ASN A 178 -6.30 25.83 -7.20
C ASN A 178 -6.39 25.23 -5.79
N ILE A 179 -5.57 24.23 -5.44
CA ILE A 179 -5.48 23.68 -4.08
C ILE A 179 -4.31 24.33 -3.33
N PHE A 180 -3.10 24.24 -3.89
CA PHE A 180 -1.89 24.73 -3.25
C PHE A 180 -1.68 26.23 -3.55
N LYS A 181 -2.65 27.03 -3.08
CA LYS A 181 -2.62 28.49 -3.04
C LYS A 181 -2.70 28.94 -1.59
N LEU A 182 -2.01 30.03 -1.27
CA LEU A 182 -2.24 30.73 -0.02
C LEU A 182 -3.58 31.48 -0.16
N ASN A 183 -4.56 31.09 0.65
CA ASN A 183 -5.82 31.82 0.80
C ASN A 183 -5.69 32.71 2.05
N ASP A 184 -6.18 33.95 2.02
CA ASP A 184 -6.09 34.88 3.16
C ASP A 184 -6.72 34.29 4.43
N ALA A 185 -7.82 33.55 4.29
CA ALA A 185 -8.51 32.86 5.38
C ALA A 185 -7.69 31.70 5.99
N PHE A 186 -6.66 31.21 5.31
CA PHE A 186 -5.70 30.23 5.80
C PHE A 186 -4.46 30.90 6.41
N ALA A 187 -3.92 31.94 5.77
CA ALA A 187 -2.83 32.77 6.30
C ALA A 187 -3.17 33.29 7.71
N ARG A 188 -4.37 33.87 7.87
CA ARG A 188 -4.93 34.37 9.14
C ARG A 188 -5.07 33.33 10.27
N THR A 189 -4.82 32.05 10.01
CA THR A 189 -4.75 31.03 11.08
C THR A 189 -3.40 31.02 11.80
N PHE A 190 -2.35 31.58 11.18
CA PHE A 190 -0.99 31.68 11.72
C PHE A 190 -0.71 33.04 12.37
N ASP A 191 -1.49 34.08 12.06
CA ASP A 191 -1.39 35.43 12.66
C ASP A 191 -1.87 35.49 14.13
N GLN A 192 -2.37 34.39 14.70
CA GLN A 192 -2.98 34.39 16.04
C GLN A 192 -1.91 34.21 17.12
N GLU A 193 -1.49 35.30 17.77
CA GLU A 193 -0.62 35.26 18.93
C GLU A 193 -1.19 34.34 20.04
N PRO A 194 -0.34 33.61 20.78
CA PRO A 194 -0.74 32.70 21.85
C PRO A 194 -1.10 33.47 23.15
N GLY A 195 -2.01 34.45 23.06
CA GLY A 195 -2.24 35.44 24.12
C GLY A 195 -3.69 35.67 24.59
N THR A 196 -4.72 35.29 23.82
CA THR A 196 -6.13 35.53 24.21
C THR A 196 -7.00 34.28 24.11
N ALA A 197 -7.35 33.72 25.28
CA ALA A 197 -8.42 32.73 25.37
C ALA A 197 -9.77 33.46 25.38
N ASN A 198 -10.44 33.54 24.22
CA ASN A 198 -11.85 33.94 24.17
C ASN A 198 -12.70 32.87 24.85
N VAL A 199 -12.95 33.08 26.14
CA VAL A 199 -13.90 32.29 26.92
C VAL A 199 -15.30 32.76 26.52
N GLU A 200 -16.04 31.91 25.80
CA GLU A 200 -17.48 32.07 25.57
C GLU A 200 -18.26 31.78 26.87
N SER A 201 -18.13 32.65 27.87
CA SER A 201 -18.90 32.59 29.12
C SER A 201 -19.95 33.71 29.17
N ASN A 202 -21.20 33.32 28.93
CA ASN A 202 -22.35 34.14 29.34
C ASN A 202 -22.34 34.33 30.87
N GLY A 203 -22.44 35.59 31.31
CA GLY A 203 -22.97 35.95 32.63
C GLY A 203 -21.96 36.28 33.74
N GLY A 204 -21.98 37.54 34.16
CA GLY A 204 -21.79 37.92 35.58
C GLY A 204 -20.36 38.06 36.09
N VAL A 205 -19.89 39.31 36.19
CA VAL A 205 -18.76 39.71 37.05
C VAL A 205 -19.28 40.71 38.09
N PRO A 206 -18.85 40.59 39.35
CA PRO A 206 -18.26 41.76 40.02
C PRO A 206 -16.98 41.45 40.81
N GLU A 207 -16.18 42.49 41.04
CA GLU A 207 -14.84 42.46 41.68
C GLU A 207 -14.88 42.44 43.23
N PRO A 208 -13.74 42.18 43.93
CA PRO A 208 -13.71 41.75 45.34
C PRO A 208 -13.35 42.86 46.35
N LEU A 209 -13.09 42.46 47.61
CA LEU A 209 -12.67 43.33 48.71
C LEU A 209 -11.45 42.77 49.47
N GLN A 210 -10.39 43.57 49.60
CA GLN A 210 -9.20 43.28 50.41
C GLN A 210 -9.40 43.68 51.89
N LYS A 211 -8.77 42.96 52.84
CA LYS A 211 -8.38 43.53 54.16
C LYS A 211 -7.34 42.72 54.98
N LYS A 212 -6.07 43.11 54.82
CA LYS A 212 -4.91 43.12 55.77
C LYS A 212 -4.49 41.85 56.57
N PRO A 213 -3.17 41.66 56.84
CA PRO A 213 -2.62 40.46 57.49
C PRO A 213 -2.34 40.63 59.01
N GLY A 214 -2.05 39.50 59.67
CA GLY A 214 -1.45 39.42 61.01
C GLY A 214 -0.20 38.53 61.00
N ILE A 215 0.76 38.79 61.89
CA ILE A 215 2.11 38.19 61.89
C ILE A 215 2.30 37.33 63.14
N GLN A 216 2.79 36.09 62.99
CA GLN A 216 3.91 35.53 63.76
C GLN A 216 4.31 34.15 63.23
N ALA A 217 5.55 33.75 63.49
CA ALA A 217 6.15 32.50 63.04
C ALA A 217 6.75 31.74 64.23
N VAL A 218 6.96 30.42 64.06
CA VAL A 218 8.12 29.65 64.53
C VAL A 218 8.19 28.36 63.69
N SER A 219 9.39 27.83 63.50
CA SER A 219 9.75 26.62 62.72
C SER A 219 9.55 25.32 63.52
N HIS A 220 9.80 24.09 63.03
CA HIS A 220 10.61 23.59 61.91
C HIS A 220 10.09 22.19 61.42
N ASP A 221 10.75 21.57 60.43
CA ASP A 221 10.70 20.13 60.05
C ASP A 221 9.45 19.56 59.33
N THR A 222 9.52 18.61 58.36
CA THR A 222 10.44 18.37 57.21
C THR A 222 9.81 17.34 56.24
N ASP A 223 9.47 17.71 54.99
CA ASP A 223 9.16 16.75 53.88
C ASP A 223 9.27 17.48 52.51
N PRO A 224 9.95 16.96 51.45
CA PRO A 224 10.35 17.79 50.31
C PRO A 224 9.47 17.63 49.03
N PHE A 225 8.18 17.30 49.14
CA PHE A 225 7.35 16.99 47.95
C PHE A 225 6.00 17.74 47.80
N GLU A 226 5.61 18.66 48.70
CA GLU A 226 4.41 19.49 48.50
C GLU A 226 4.73 20.92 48.05
N GLY A 227 4.18 21.33 46.90
CA GLY A 227 4.29 22.70 46.37
C GLY A 227 2.94 23.40 46.27
N HIS A 228 2.63 24.28 47.22
CA HIS A 228 1.41 25.11 47.19
C HIS A 228 1.67 26.51 46.59
N ARG A 229 0.68 27.03 45.83
CA ARG A 229 0.64 28.39 45.29
C ARG A 229 -0.19 29.32 46.17
N SER A 230 0.23 30.59 46.29
CA SER A 230 -0.61 31.79 46.50
C SER A 230 0.27 33.04 46.22
N THR A 231 -0.03 34.10 45.45
CA THR A 231 -1.23 34.87 44.97
C THR A 231 -1.31 36.25 45.62
N ALA A 232 -1.54 37.29 44.80
CA ALA A 232 -1.69 38.71 45.21
C ALA A 232 -2.63 39.46 44.23
N PHE A 233 -2.72 40.80 44.36
CA PHE A 233 -3.80 41.64 43.80
C PHE A 233 -3.40 42.38 42.49
N GLN A 234 -4.28 42.96 41.64
CA GLN A 234 -5.61 43.61 41.84
C GLN A 234 -5.51 44.99 42.56
N ASP A 235 -6.37 46.01 42.38
CA ASP A 235 -7.66 46.24 41.66
C ASP A 235 -7.57 47.66 40.96
N ILE A 236 -8.51 48.32 40.24
CA ILE A 236 -9.94 48.17 39.84
C ILE A 236 -10.28 49.08 38.61
N SER A 237 -11.55 49.19 38.16
CA SER A 237 -12.06 49.82 36.90
C SER A 237 -12.79 51.20 37.02
N SER A 238 -13.21 51.85 35.89
CA SER A 238 -14.45 52.71 35.78
C SER A 238 -14.84 53.26 34.37
N ASN A 239 -16.01 52.86 33.83
CA ASN A 239 -17.09 53.63 33.10
C ASN A 239 -16.80 54.51 31.81
N ASN A 240 -17.71 54.72 30.82
CA ASN A 240 -19.12 54.29 30.58
C ASN A 240 -19.65 54.55 29.12
N MET A 241 -20.67 53.79 28.64
CA MET A 241 -21.72 54.13 27.61
C MET A 241 -21.31 54.46 26.13
N LEU A 242 -22.13 54.37 25.04
CA LEU A 242 -23.46 53.77 24.70
C LEU A 242 -23.71 53.67 23.16
N PHE A 243 -24.78 52.93 22.74
CA PHE A 243 -25.44 52.84 21.39
C PHE A 243 -24.61 52.23 20.22
N ALA A 244 -25.06 51.21 19.43
CA ALA A 244 -26.28 50.93 18.62
C ALA A 244 -26.14 51.42 17.14
N GLU A 245 -26.63 50.78 16.06
CA GLU A 245 -27.47 49.57 15.80
C GLU A 245 -27.10 48.99 14.38
N PRO A 246 -27.64 47.84 13.90
CA PRO A 246 -27.09 47.09 12.75
C PRO A 246 -27.79 47.34 11.38
N GLY A 247 -27.27 46.69 10.32
CA GLY A 247 -27.89 46.66 8.98
C GLY A 247 -27.49 45.44 8.14
N GLU A 248 -28.45 44.86 7.41
CA GLU A 248 -28.30 43.61 6.64
C GLU A 248 -27.94 43.84 5.16
N ASN A 249 -27.49 42.80 4.43
CA ASN A 249 -28.25 42.21 3.31
C ASN A 249 -27.56 40.98 2.66
N ASP A 250 -28.36 40.05 2.14
CA ASP A 250 -27.93 38.83 1.42
C ASP A 250 -28.07 39.01 -0.11
N VAL A 251 -27.07 38.56 -0.88
CA VAL A 251 -27.03 38.71 -2.35
C VAL A 251 -26.45 37.50 -3.09
N VAL A 252 -26.44 36.27 -2.51
CA VAL A 252 -25.90 35.07 -3.23
C VAL A 252 -26.91 33.91 -3.36
N ALA A 253 -28.10 34.01 -2.77
CA ALA A 253 -29.15 32.99 -2.85
C ALA A 253 -29.99 33.02 -4.15
N LYS A 254 -29.42 32.73 -5.34
CA LYS A 254 -30.24 32.69 -6.59
C LYS A 254 -29.84 31.77 -7.77
N PHE A 255 -28.69 31.10 -7.80
CA PHE A 255 -28.22 30.37 -9.02
C PHE A 255 -28.32 28.83 -9.01
N ALA A 256 -28.78 28.18 -7.94
CA ALA A 256 -28.66 26.72 -7.76
C ALA A 256 -29.84 25.85 -8.28
N VAL A 257 -30.83 26.42 -8.98
CA VAL A 257 -32.19 25.81 -9.11
C VAL A 257 -32.38 24.89 -10.33
N VAL A 258 -31.49 24.91 -11.33
CA VAL A 258 -31.77 24.31 -12.65
C VAL A 258 -31.47 22.80 -12.75
N HIS A 259 -30.43 22.27 -12.09
CA HIS A 259 -29.98 20.89 -12.29
C HIS A 259 -30.71 19.80 -11.48
N SER A 260 -31.60 20.15 -10.55
CA SER A 260 -32.25 19.19 -9.63
C SER A 260 -33.40 18.37 -10.26
N ARG A 261 -33.94 18.79 -11.41
CA ARG A 261 -35.21 18.26 -11.96
C ARG A 261 -35.10 16.96 -12.77
N TYR A 262 -33.90 16.48 -13.13
CA TYR A 262 -33.72 15.31 -14.00
C TYR A 262 -33.45 13.98 -13.27
N ALA A 263 -33.24 13.98 -11.95
CA ALA A 263 -32.84 12.80 -11.18
C ALA A 263 -34.00 12.09 -10.43
N ALA A 264 -35.24 12.58 -10.55
CA ALA A 264 -36.35 12.22 -9.67
C ALA A 264 -37.39 11.25 -10.27
N ASN A 265 -37.15 10.68 -11.46
CA ASN A 265 -38.19 10.02 -12.26
C ASN A 265 -37.92 8.55 -12.61
N GLN A 266 -37.15 7.83 -11.80
CA GLN A 266 -37.06 6.36 -11.85
C GLN A 266 -37.26 5.74 -10.47
N ALA A 267 -38.53 5.52 -10.15
CA ALA A 267 -38.98 4.63 -9.08
C ALA A 267 -39.83 3.51 -9.70
N ASN A 268 -39.79 2.31 -9.10
CA ASN A 268 -40.65 1.15 -9.36
C ASN A 268 -40.73 0.63 -10.81
N LYS A 269 -40.19 -0.58 -11.05
CA LYS A 269 -40.98 -1.79 -11.36
C LYS A 269 -40.11 -3.04 -11.53
N TYR A 270 -40.78 -4.20 -11.50
CA TYR A 270 -40.33 -5.55 -11.88
C TYR A 270 -39.26 -6.22 -11.02
N GLY A 271 -39.74 -7.05 -10.09
CA GLY A 271 -39.32 -8.47 -10.09
C GLY A 271 -40.38 -9.29 -10.85
N PHE A 272 -40.00 -10.45 -11.37
CA PHE A 272 -40.92 -11.53 -11.77
C PHE A 272 -40.18 -12.87 -11.68
N ASP A 273 -40.94 -13.95 -11.54
CA ASP A 273 -40.45 -15.30 -11.21
C ASP A 273 -39.86 -16.07 -12.40
N GLY A 274 -39.20 -17.19 -12.11
CA GLY A 274 -38.58 -18.07 -13.10
C GLY A 274 -39.52 -19.15 -13.66
N VAL A 275 -39.03 -19.93 -14.62
CA VAL A 275 -39.71 -21.10 -15.19
C VAL A 275 -38.70 -22.24 -15.39
N GLU A 276 -39.11 -23.46 -15.06
CA GLU A 276 -38.38 -24.72 -15.29
C GLU A 276 -38.49 -25.13 -16.79
N THR A 277 -37.64 -25.97 -17.40
CA THR A 277 -37.67 -27.45 -17.31
C THR A 277 -36.61 -28.07 -18.27
N PRO A 278 -36.32 -29.39 -18.21
CA PRO A 278 -35.14 -30.00 -18.86
C PRO A 278 -35.42 -31.15 -19.87
N THR A 279 -34.33 -31.82 -20.33
CA THR A 279 -34.21 -33.19 -20.91
C THR A 279 -34.71 -33.51 -22.34
N GLY A 280 -33.95 -34.35 -23.07
CA GLY A 280 -34.33 -34.97 -24.37
C GLY A 280 -33.13 -35.31 -25.30
N PRO A 281 -32.91 -36.58 -25.76
CA PRO A 281 -31.69 -36.96 -26.51
C PRO A 281 -31.90 -37.65 -27.90
N THR A 282 -30.79 -38.07 -28.52
CA THR A 282 -30.62 -38.88 -29.79
C THR A 282 -30.80 -38.13 -31.13
N ALA A 283 -30.21 -38.51 -32.29
CA ALA A 283 -28.95 -39.21 -32.68
C ALA A 283 -28.77 -39.04 -34.23
N PRO A 284 -27.90 -39.79 -34.97
CA PRO A 284 -26.56 -39.34 -35.40
C PRO A 284 -26.36 -39.19 -36.94
N GLY A 285 -25.25 -38.58 -37.39
CA GLY A 285 -24.82 -38.64 -38.81
C GLY A 285 -23.58 -37.81 -39.23
N HIS A 286 -22.68 -38.46 -39.99
CA HIS A 286 -21.56 -37.97 -40.83
C HIS A 286 -20.66 -36.78 -40.41
N GLU A 287 -19.49 -37.15 -39.90
CA GLU A 287 -18.16 -36.94 -40.53
C GLU A 287 -17.90 -35.72 -41.43
N THR A 288 -16.91 -34.91 -41.03
CA THR A 288 -15.79 -34.54 -41.93
C THR A 288 -14.53 -34.23 -41.12
N GLN A 289 -13.37 -34.74 -41.54
CA GLN A 289 -12.09 -34.50 -40.86
C GLN A 289 -11.44 -33.20 -41.37
N GLN A 290 -11.08 -32.28 -40.48
CA GLN A 290 -10.04 -31.27 -40.75
C GLN A 290 -9.15 -31.04 -39.53
N THR A 291 -7.87 -30.77 -39.78
CA THR A 291 -6.78 -30.82 -38.80
C THR A 291 -6.57 -29.49 -38.07
N ARG A 292 -5.97 -29.54 -36.87
CA ARG A 292 -5.44 -28.33 -36.21
C ARG A 292 -4.19 -28.62 -35.36
N ASN A 293 -3.04 -28.62 -36.04
CA ASN A 293 -1.72 -28.71 -35.41
C ASN A 293 -1.38 -27.44 -34.60
N GLY A 294 -0.50 -27.56 -33.59
CA GLY A 294 0.11 -26.40 -32.92
C GLY A 294 0.52 -26.61 -31.46
N PHE A 295 1.47 -27.51 -31.20
CA PHE A 295 1.96 -27.81 -29.85
C PHE A 295 2.69 -26.63 -29.17
N GLY A 296 2.48 -26.50 -27.85
CA GLY A 296 3.53 -26.03 -26.93
C GLY A 296 4.33 -27.23 -26.38
N PRO A 297 5.55 -27.03 -25.84
CA PRO A 297 6.37 -28.14 -25.34
C PRO A 297 5.82 -28.69 -24.02
N GLU A 298 5.21 -29.87 -24.08
CA GLU A 298 4.92 -30.70 -22.90
C GLU A 298 6.23 -31.07 -22.19
N PRO A 299 6.34 -30.91 -20.86
CA PRO A 299 7.53 -31.35 -20.12
C PRO A 299 7.62 -32.88 -20.10
N PRO A 300 8.82 -33.49 -20.13
CA PRO A 300 8.96 -34.93 -20.22
C PRO A 300 8.34 -35.63 -19.00
N LEU A 301 7.47 -36.62 -19.27
CA LEU A 301 6.83 -37.49 -18.28
C LEU A 301 7.82 -37.98 -17.22
N ALA A 302 7.54 -37.66 -15.95
CA ALA A 302 8.38 -38.07 -14.84
C ALA A 302 8.45 -39.61 -14.74
N PRO A 303 9.64 -40.21 -14.60
CA PRO A 303 9.80 -41.66 -14.64
C PRO A 303 9.07 -42.34 -13.48
N THR A 304 8.28 -43.36 -13.80
CA THR A 304 7.46 -44.11 -12.84
C THR A 304 8.30 -44.65 -11.68
N ARG A 305 8.19 -44.02 -10.50
CA ARG A 305 9.00 -44.40 -9.33
C ARG A 305 8.51 -45.74 -8.78
N ARG A 306 9.28 -46.80 -9.01
CA ARG A 306 8.99 -48.16 -8.53
C ARG A 306 8.55 -48.18 -7.06
N THR A 307 7.42 -48.81 -6.80
CA THR A 307 6.98 -49.19 -5.45
C THR A 307 8.02 -50.11 -4.80
N ARG A 308 8.56 -49.71 -3.65
CA ARG A 308 9.30 -50.61 -2.75
C ARG A 308 8.65 -50.56 -1.37
N ALA A 309 8.00 -51.65 -0.99
CA ALA A 309 7.41 -51.78 0.33
C ALA A 309 8.49 -52.16 1.36
N THR A 310 8.58 -51.38 2.43
CA THR A 310 9.23 -51.74 3.70
C THR A 310 8.38 -51.17 4.84
N GLN A 311 8.30 -51.92 5.93
CA GLN A 311 7.27 -51.83 6.98
C GLN A 311 7.31 -50.55 7.84
N PRO A 312 6.21 -50.22 8.56
CA PRO A 312 6.16 -49.08 9.45
C PRO A 312 6.89 -49.33 10.78
N THR A 313 7.49 -48.27 11.33
CA THR A 313 7.88 -48.18 12.74
C THR A 313 7.57 -46.79 13.26
N GLU A 314 6.88 -46.70 14.38
CA GLU A 314 6.44 -45.44 14.98
C GLU A 314 7.59 -44.77 15.73
N SER A 315 7.73 -43.45 15.62
CA SER A 315 8.55 -42.64 16.52
C SER A 315 8.12 -41.18 16.44
N ASN A 316 7.64 -40.65 17.56
CA ASN A 316 7.23 -39.25 17.67
C ASN A 316 8.42 -38.30 17.61
N LEU A 317 8.28 -37.19 16.88
CA LEU A 317 8.70 -35.86 17.34
C LEU A 317 8.08 -34.79 16.44
N LEU A 318 7.14 -34.02 16.99
CA LEU A 318 6.59 -32.82 16.38
C LEU A 318 7.52 -31.66 16.69
N ASP A 319 7.97 -30.92 15.67
CA ASP A 319 8.56 -29.60 15.86
C ASP A 319 7.85 -28.61 14.94
N ALA A 320 7.15 -27.66 15.54
CA ALA A 320 6.28 -26.70 14.86
C ALA A 320 6.68 -25.28 15.25
N PRO A 321 6.81 -24.33 14.31
CA PRO A 321 7.33 -23.01 14.59
C PRO A 321 6.48 -22.24 15.61
N SER A 322 7.16 -21.44 16.41
CA SER A 322 6.69 -20.84 17.65
C SER A 322 5.43 -19.97 17.51
N ARG A 323 4.44 -20.23 18.35
CA ARG A 323 3.33 -19.30 18.59
C ARG A 323 3.77 -18.21 19.57
N MET A 324 4.00 -16.98 19.09
CA MET A 324 3.88 -15.80 19.96
C MET A 324 2.42 -15.35 20.07
N GLY A 325 2.04 -14.84 21.25
CA GLY A 325 0.65 -14.82 21.68
C GLY A 325 -0.09 -13.51 21.40
N HIS A 326 -1.17 -13.58 20.61
CA HIS A 326 -2.23 -12.57 20.66
C HIS A 326 -3.00 -12.67 21.99
N ARG A 327 -3.09 -11.56 22.73
CA ARG A 327 -4.13 -11.40 23.76
C ARG A 327 -5.44 -10.97 23.09
N LEU A 328 -6.33 -11.92 22.82
CA LEU A 328 -7.73 -11.64 22.46
C LEU A 328 -8.65 -12.55 23.29
N GLY A 329 -9.43 -11.91 24.17
CA GLY A 329 -10.24 -12.59 25.18
C GLY A 329 -11.57 -13.12 24.63
N TRP A 330 -11.72 -14.44 24.67
CA TRP A 330 -12.97 -15.19 24.91
C TRP A 330 -14.26 -14.81 24.15
N LYS A 331 -14.68 -15.68 23.22
CA LYS A 331 -16.09 -15.93 22.90
C LYS A 331 -16.43 -17.43 22.95
N LYS A 332 -17.03 -17.89 24.06
CA LYS A 332 -17.98 -19.02 24.11
C LYS A 332 -18.46 -19.26 25.55
N ARG A 333 -19.78 -19.35 25.74
CA ARG A 333 -20.51 -20.62 25.96
C ARG A 333 -21.89 -20.37 26.56
N GLU A 334 -22.91 -20.28 25.72
CA GLU A 334 -24.29 -20.51 26.15
C GLU A 334 -24.54 -22.02 26.28
N LYS A 335 -25.21 -22.44 27.36
CA LYS A 335 -26.00 -23.69 27.41
C LYS A 335 -26.87 -23.74 28.67
N ALA A 336 -28.17 -23.46 28.48
CA ALA A 336 -29.37 -24.04 29.11
C ALA A 336 -29.49 -24.25 30.64
N GLN A 337 -30.77 -24.34 31.07
CA GLN A 337 -31.27 -24.68 32.43
C GLN A 337 -31.17 -23.54 33.48
N ASP A 338 -32.22 -23.23 34.26
CA ASP A 338 -33.61 -23.73 34.24
C ASP A 338 -34.67 -22.68 34.70
N GLN A 339 -35.95 -23.06 34.51
CA GLN A 339 -37.26 -22.38 34.68
C GLN A 339 -37.61 -21.80 36.09
N PRO A 340 -38.79 -21.17 36.31
CA PRO A 340 -39.52 -20.14 35.53
C PRO A 340 -40.16 -19.03 36.43
N GLY A 341 -41.06 -18.18 35.90
CA GLY A 341 -41.95 -17.33 36.71
C GLY A 341 -43.02 -16.51 35.93
N ASP A 342 -44.28 -16.95 36.00
CA ASP A 342 -45.54 -16.19 36.09
C ASP A 342 -45.80 -14.93 35.20
N LEU A 343 -46.43 -15.12 34.03
CA LEU A 343 -47.90 -14.90 33.80
C LEU A 343 -48.25 -14.86 32.27
N PRO A 344 -49.51 -15.17 31.85
CA PRO A 344 -49.83 -15.47 30.44
C PRO A 344 -50.85 -14.53 29.77
N GLU A 345 -50.94 -14.57 28.41
CA GLU A 345 -52.22 -14.75 27.69
C GLU A 345 -52.04 -15.12 26.20
N SER A 346 -53.05 -15.84 25.65
CA SER A 346 -53.52 -15.94 24.24
C SER A 346 -52.54 -15.88 23.03
N MET A 347 -52.63 -16.68 21.94
CA MET A 347 -53.08 -18.03 21.55
C MET A 347 -53.11 -18.08 19.98
N LEU A 348 -53.08 -19.27 19.35
CA LEU A 348 -53.31 -19.56 17.90
C LEU A 348 -52.25 -19.10 16.86
N ARG A 349 -52.07 -19.71 15.66
CA ARG A 349 -52.02 -21.15 15.23
C ARG A 349 -51.58 -21.26 13.74
N GLY A 350 -50.91 -22.36 13.34
CA GLY A 350 -50.61 -22.75 11.92
C GLY A 350 -49.11 -22.67 11.56
N SER A 351 -48.38 -23.72 11.16
CA SER A 351 -48.46 -24.64 9.98
C SER A 351 -47.69 -24.07 8.75
N ALA A 352 -46.83 -24.79 8.00
CA ALA A 352 -46.57 -26.23 7.83
C ALA A 352 -45.05 -26.54 7.59
N LEU A 353 -44.48 -27.70 7.98
CA LEU A 353 -44.08 -28.90 7.17
C LEU A 353 -42.98 -28.71 6.08
N SER A 354 -42.09 -29.67 5.72
CA SER A 354 -41.46 -30.85 6.39
C SER A 354 -40.50 -31.63 5.43
N LEU A 355 -39.53 -32.42 5.97
CA LEU A 355 -38.87 -33.62 5.34
C LEU A 355 -37.91 -33.41 4.12
N SER A 356 -36.96 -34.30 3.73
CA SER A 356 -36.44 -35.57 4.31
C SER A 356 -35.00 -35.98 3.86
N THR A 357 -34.20 -36.46 4.83
CA THR A 357 -33.12 -37.51 4.84
C THR A 357 -32.50 -38.17 3.58
N MET A 358 -31.16 -38.33 3.60
CA MET A 358 -30.41 -39.60 3.33
C MET A 358 -28.95 -39.47 3.88
N GLU A 359 -28.52 -40.22 4.91
CA GLU A 359 -27.88 -41.57 4.90
C GLU A 359 -26.37 -41.66 4.54
N ARG A 360 -25.49 -42.01 5.52
CA ARG A 360 -24.76 -43.32 5.55
C ARG A 360 -23.75 -43.52 6.71
N LYS A 361 -23.81 -44.74 7.26
CA LYS A 361 -22.78 -45.60 7.93
C LYS A 361 -22.03 -45.17 9.22
N ARG A 362 -22.19 -46.05 10.22
CA ARG A 362 -21.39 -46.26 11.45
C ARG A 362 -19.95 -46.72 11.17
N THR A 363 -19.06 -46.45 12.14
CA THR A 363 -18.22 -47.46 12.83
C THR A 363 -18.00 -47.00 14.28
N ALA A 364 -17.70 -47.91 15.22
CA ALA A 364 -17.60 -47.59 16.65
C ALA A 364 -16.39 -48.27 17.31
N SER A 365 -15.63 -47.51 18.10
CA SER A 365 -14.66 -47.96 19.11
C SER A 365 -14.23 -46.75 19.98
N GLY A 366 -14.02 -46.85 21.29
CA GLY A 366 -14.27 -48.03 22.12
C GLY A 366 -13.40 -48.24 23.37
N GLN A 367 -12.77 -47.23 23.98
CA GLN A 367 -11.94 -47.44 25.19
C GLN A 367 -12.03 -46.30 26.23
N PRO A 368 -12.00 -46.60 27.55
CA PRO A 368 -12.27 -45.63 28.62
C PRO A 368 -11.00 -45.09 29.31
N ARG A 369 -11.19 -44.07 30.17
CA ARG A 369 -10.20 -43.62 31.17
C ARG A 369 -10.36 -44.39 32.50
N PRO A 370 -9.27 -44.75 33.20
CA PRO A 370 -9.28 -44.95 34.65
C PRO A 370 -9.19 -43.59 35.39
N THR A 371 -9.50 -43.60 36.68
CA THR A 371 -9.51 -42.43 37.59
C THR A 371 -8.51 -42.56 38.75
N ASN A 372 -8.44 -41.50 39.57
CA ASN A 372 -7.80 -41.37 40.90
C ASN A 372 -6.41 -40.70 40.89
N GLY A 373 -6.09 -39.94 41.96
CA GLY A 373 -4.80 -39.23 42.09
C GLY A 373 -4.79 -37.80 42.67
N GLU A 374 -5.82 -37.39 43.43
CA GLU A 374 -5.80 -36.38 44.54
C GLU A 374 -5.24 -34.94 44.35
N GLU A 375 -5.63 -34.05 45.28
CA GLU A 375 -5.30 -32.61 45.36
C GLU A 375 -3.98 -32.37 46.19
N PRO A 376 -3.50 -31.14 46.56
CA PRO A 376 -4.11 -29.81 46.43
C PRO A 376 -3.22 -28.57 46.13
N ARG A 377 -3.93 -27.44 46.01
CA ARG A 377 -3.51 -26.03 46.00
C ARG A 377 -2.27 -25.68 46.87
N ARG A 378 -1.35 -24.87 46.33
CA ARG A 378 -1.23 -23.42 46.64
C ARG A 378 -0.17 -22.71 45.77
N SER A 379 -0.25 -21.37 45.74
CA SER A 379 0.60 -20.47 44.96
C SER A 379 1.65 -19.74 45.81
N ALA A 380 2.88 -19.57 45.29
CA ALA A 380 3.84 -18.57 45.77
C ALA A 380 4.79 -18.12 44.64
N ARG A 381 5.35 -16.91 44.78
CA ARG A 381 6.39 -16.33 43.91
C ARG A 381 7.77 -16.88 44.31
N LEU A 382 8.75 -16.84 43.40
CA LEU A 382 9.97 -16.03 43.59
C LEU A 382 10.89 -16.00 42.35
N ASN A 383 11.80 -15.03 42.35
CA ASN A 383 12.87 -14.84 41.36
C ASN A 383 14.07 -15.75 41.70
N VAL A 384 15.00 -15.92 40.75
CA VAL A 384 16.45 -15.74 41.01
C VAL A 384 17.16 -15.41 39.70
N VAL A 385 18.25 -14.64 39.78
CA VAL A 385 19.03 -14.14 38.64
C VAL A 385 20.49 -14.58 38.76
N SER A 386 21.03 -15.09 37.65
CA SER A 386 22.47 -15.23 37.33
C SER A 386 23.34 -16.10 38.24
N ARG A 387 24.13 -16.99 37.60
CA ARG A 387 25.60 -16.86 37.60
C ARG A 387 26.26 -17.72 36.51
N THR A 388 27.38 -17.20 36.00
CA THR A 388 28.23 -17.81 34.96
C THR A 388 29.37 -18.61 35.59
N ALA A 389 29.69 -19.77 35.02
CA ALA A 389 30.98 -20.46 35.18
C ALA A 389 31.32 -21.20 33.86
N ALA A 390 32.59 -21.53 33.63
CA ALA A 390 33.07 -22.03 32.34
C ALA A 390 34.23 -23.03 32.46
N SER A 391 34.61 -23.60 31.31
CA SER A 391 35.92 -24.18 30.98
C SER A 391 36.21 -25.68 31.29
N ARG A 392 36.36 -26.42 30.17
CA ARG A 392 37.51 -27.28 29.78
C ARG A 392 37.48 -28.81 29.94
N ALA A 393 38.23 -29.41 28.99
CA ALA A 393 38.80 -30.76 28.92
C ALA A 393 37.83 -31.93 28.67
N ASN A 394 38.27 -33.08 28.11
CA ASN A 394 39.17 -33.39 26.97
C ASN A 394 39.35 -34.93 26.95
N THR A 395 39.16 -35.62 25.81
CA THR A 395 39.69 -36.99 25.53
C THR A 395 39.38 -37.34 24.06
N SER A 396 40.40 -37.48 23.20
CA SER A 396 40.96 -38.75 22.66
C SER A 396 39.92 -39.65 21.95
N ALA A 397 39.81 -39.77 20.62
CA ALA A 397 40.79 -39.98 19.53
C ALA A 397 41.16 -41.46 19.24
N THR A 398 40.75 -41.96 18.07
CA THR A 398 41.45 -42.93 17.20
C THR A 398 40.72 -42.99 15.84
N ALA A 399 41.29 -43.66 14.82
CA ALA A 399 40.92 -43.47 13.41
C ALA A 399 40.81 -44.79 12.61
N ILE A 400 40.69 -44.66 11.28
CA ILE A 400 40.67 -45.68 10.19
C ILE A 400 39.26 -46.00 9.65
N GLY A 401 39.08 -45.88 8.32
CA GLY A 401 37.87 -46.31 7.60
C GLY A 401 37.33 -45.29 6.57
N ALA A 402 37.66 -45.47 5.30
CA ALA A 402 37.09 -44.78 4.13
C ALA A 402 37.21 -45.73 2.90
N PRO A 403 36.52 -45.51 1.75
CA PRO A 403 35.82 -44.29 1.34
C PRO A 403 34.46 -44.47 0.59
N VAL A 404 33.92 -43.35 0.10
CA VAL A 404 32.87 -43.19 -0.94
C VAL A 404 31.48 -43.84 -0.72
N THR A 405 30.51 -43.01 -0.35
CA THR A 405 29.30 -42.80 -1.17
C THR A 405 28.73 -41.39 -0.92
N ARG A 406 27.77 -40.94 -1.74
CA ARG A 406 27.57 -39.51 -2.07
C ARG A 406 26.18 -39.01 -1.67
N GLU A 407 26.10 -38.23 -0.61
CA GLU A 407 24.86 -37.61 -0.11
C GLU A 407 25.00 -36.09 0.08
N LEU A 408 23.89 -35.35 -0.09
CA LEU A 408 23.91 -33.88 -0.22
C LEU A 408 23.92 -33.16 1.13
N LYS A 409 24.90 -32.26 1.32
CA LYS A 409 24.93 -31.34 2.48
C LYS A 409 24.59 -29.91 2.07
N LYS A 410 23.68 -29.30 2.83
CA LYS A 410 23.13 -27.94 2.65
C LYS A 410 24.23 -26.89 2.46
N ALA A 411 24.27 -26.22 1.32
CA ALA A 411 25.10 -25.04 1.12
C ALA A 411 24.38 -23.77 1.62
N ARG A 412 24.96 -23.08 2.59
CA ARG A 412 24.70 -21.65 2.84
C ARG A 412 25.82 -20.86 2.13
N PRO A 413 25.52 -19.78 1.38
CA PRO A 413 26.56 -18.88 0.90
C PRO A 413 27.25 -18.19 2.09
N PRO A 414 28.58 -18.05 2.09
CA PRO A 414 29.28 -17.35 3.17
C PRO A 414 29.09 -15.83 3.03
N VAL A 415 28.75 -15.17 4.14
CA VAL A 415 28.70 -13.70 4.21
C VAL A 415 30.10 -13.15 3.96
N SER A 416 30.25 -12.34 2.92
CA SER A 416 31.49 -11.66 2.53
C SER A 416 31.85 -10.53 3.51
N ARG A 417 32.40 -10.94 4.67
CA ARG A 417 32.93 -10.02 5.68
C ARG A 417 34.08 -9.20 5.06
N ILE A 418 33.85 -7.90 4.85
CA ILE A 418 34.86 -6.96 4.36
C ILE A 418 35.99 -6.87 5.39
N VAL A 419 37.15 -7.45 5.06
CA VAL A 419 38.34 -7.46 5.91
C VAL A 419 39.13 -6.16 5.70
N ARG A 420 39.33 -5.39 6.77
CA ARG A 420 40.36 -4.34 6.80
C ARG A 420 41.74 -5.01 6.94
N PRO A 421 42.76 -4.67 6.12
CA PRO A 421 44.07 -5.30 6.23
C PRO A 421 44.85 -4.86 7.48
N GLY A 422 45.65 -5.79 8.03
CA GLY A 422 46.90 -5.47 8.73
C GLY A 422 46.84 -4.75 10.08
N SER A 423 46.74 -5.51 11.17
CA SER A 423 47.32 -5.10 12.46
C SER A 423 47.78 -6.34 13.23
N SER A 424 49.09 -6.60 13.22
CA SER A 424 49.74 -7.74 13.85
C SER A 424 51.20 -7.40 14.18
N GLY A 425 51.68 -7.80 15.36
CA GLY A 425 53.10 -7.77 15.73
C GLY A 425 53.62 -6.39 16.15
N ALA A 426 53.95 -6.25 17.44
CA ALA A 426 54.64 -5.08 17.97
C ALA A 426 56.13 -5.37 18.18
N SER A 427 57.02 -4.56 17.60
CA SER A 427 58.41 -4.39 18.07
C SER A 427 59.10 -3.18 17.43
N VAL A 428 59.56 -2.24 18.29
CA VAL A 428 60.82 -1.47 18.21
C VAL A 428 61.35 -1.02 16.82
N GLY A 429 61.44 0.29 16.52
CA GLY A 429 62.06 0.73 15.24
C GLY A 429 62.19 2.22 14.86
N ARG A 430 62.41 3.14 15.80
CA ARG A 430 63.00 4.51 15.64
C ARG A 430 63.09 5.17 14.22
N VAL A 431 62.18 6.13 13.97
CA VAL A 431 62.38 7.47 13.32
C VAL A 431 63.26 7.62 12.05
N VAL A 432 62.67 8.12 10.94
CA VAL A 432 63.04 9.35 10.18
C VAL A 432 62.05 9.53 8.99
N SER A 433 61.75 10.77 8.57
CA SER A 433 60.80 11.08 7.51
C SER A 433 61.41 11.12 6.10
N GLY A 434 60.64 10.72 5.07
CA GLY A 434 60.96 10.96 3.66
C GLY A 434 59.70 11.11 2.82
N ASN A 435 59.47 12.31 2.26
CA ASN A 435 58.22 12.68 1.58
C ASN A 435 58.41 12.79 0.05
N ARG A 436 57.59 12.08 -0.75
CA ARG A 436 57.43 12.31 -2.20
C ARG A 436 56.02 11.97 -2.69
N LYS A 437 55.36 12.92 -3.36
CA LYS A 437 54.40 12.68 -4.46
C LYS A 437 55.14 12.88 -5.81
N PRO A 438 54.58 12.47 -6.96
CA PRO A 438 53.85 13.46 -7.78
C PRO A 438 52.66 12.87 -8.58
N LEU A 439 51.66 13.69 -8.94
CA LEU A 439 51.53 14.34 -10.27
C LEU A 439 50.24 15.20 -10.27
N GLU A 440 50.04 16.04 -11.30
CA GLU A 440 49.04 17.11 -11.37
C GLU A 440 48.22 17.04 -12.65
N GLU A 441 47.07 17.72 -12.68
CA GLU A 441 46.55 18.34 -13.91
C GLU A 441 45.63 19.55 -13.58
N SER A 442 46.06 20.73 -14.04
CA SER A 442 45.35 21.97 -14.45
C SER A 442 43.94 22.34 -13.90
N SER A 443 43.62 23.63 -13.66
CA SER A 443 44.36 24.90 -13.83
C SER A 443 43.61 26.11 -13.24
N MET A 444 44.30 27.27 -13.09
CA MET A 444 43.83 28.62 -12.74
C MET A 444 43.36 28.80 -11.28
N ASP A 445 44.09 29.45 -10.36
CA ASP A 445 44.79 30.77 -10.32
C ASP A 445 43.90 31.93 -9.81
N VAL A 446 44.30 32.50 -8.66
CA VAL A 446 44.84 33.89 -8.53
C VAL A 446 45.15 34.15 -7.04
N ASP A 447 46.42 34.48 -6.75
CA ASP A 447 47.01 35.23 -5.62
C ASP A 447 46.60 34.93 -4.15
N GLN A 448 47.52 34.52 -3.25
CA GLN A 448 48.64 35.28 -2.62
C GLN A 448 48.16 36.33 -1.58
N ALA A 449 48.71 36.43 -0.36
CA ALA A 449 49.74 35.62 0.33
C ALA A 449 49.67 35.77 1.88
N GLU A 450 50.63 35.16 2.59
CA GLU A 450 51.04 35.41 3.99
C GLU A 450 49.99 35.31 5.13
N ALA A 451 49.98 34.15 5.78
CA ALA A 451 49.86 34.11 7.25
C ALA A 451 51.25 34.36 7.87
N PRO A 452 51.35 34.96 9.07
CA PRO A 452 51.77 34.11 10.18
C PRO A 452 51.25 34.51 11.58
N ARG A 453 51.52 33.60 12.54
CA ARG A 453 51.48 33.74 14.01
C ARG A 453 50.11 33.74 14.69
N VAL A 454 49.82 32.58 15.29
CA VAL A 454 48.97 32.44 16.47
C VAL A 454 49.36 33.49 17.51
N ARG A 455 48.37 34.25 18.01
CA ARG A 455 48.51 35.09 19.20
C ARG A 455 47.28 34.84 20.07
N GLU A 456 47.51 34.26 21.25
CA GLU A 456 46.46 34.02 22.22
C GLU A 456 45.84 35.37 22.65
N LEU A 457 44.51 35.45 22.64
CA LEU A 457 43.75 36.56 23.19
C LEU A 457 42.74 35.98 24.19
N PRO A 458 42.48 36.69 25.31
CA PRO A 458 41.77 36.13 26.46
C PRO A 458 40.30 35.87 26.15
N ALA A 459 39.68 35.01 26.97
CA ALA A 459 38.30 34.56 26.81
C ALA A 459 37.28 35.71 26.92
N ALA A 460 36.96 36.32 25.77
CA ALA A 460 35.77 37.15 25.63
C ALA A 460 34.53 36.27 25.86
N GLN A 461 33.68 36.66 26.81
CA GLN A 461 32.47 35.91 27.13
C GLN A 461 31.50 35.95 25.94
N ALA A 462 31.36 34.82 25.24
CA ALA A 462 30.37 34.67 24.20
C ALA A 462 28.97 34.71 24.83
N LEU A 463 28.30 35.87 24.70
CA LEU A 463 26.90 36.02 25.04
C LEU A 463 26.09 34.93 24.31
N PRO A 464 25.14 34.25 24.99
CA PRO A 464 24.29 33.27 24.32
C PRO A 464 23.53 33.97 23.18
N PRO A 465 23.37 33.30 22.02
CA PRO A 465 22.63 33.89 20.92
C PRO A 465 21.21 34.22 21.39
N LYS A 466 20.79 35.48 21.25
CA LYS A 466 19.39 35.86 21.48
C LYS A 466 18.50 34.94 20.65
N PRO A 467 17.40 34.38 21.21
CA PRO A 467 16.43 33.69 20.39
C PRO A 467 15.90 34.69 19.35
N ALA A 468 15.95 34.31 18.07
CA ALA A 468 15.39 35.13 17.02
C ALA A 468 13.86 35.07 17.11
N GLU A 469 13.24 36.16 17.55
CA GLU A 469 11.79 36.29 17.58
C GLU A 469 11.22 36.16 16.15
N PRO A 470 10.12 35.41 15.95
CA PRO A 470 9.59 35.14 14.63
C PRO A 470 8.84 36.37 14.09
N GLU A 471 9.55 37.24 13.36
CA GLU A 471 8.90 38.33 12.62
C GLU A 471 7.80 37.76 11.70
N PRO A 472 6.54 38.21 11.83
CA PRO A 472 5.39 37.54 11.20
C PRO A 472 5.48 37.49 9.67
N VAL A 473 6.14 38.49 9.06
CA VAL A 473 6.42 38.58 7.62
C VAL A 473 7.09 37.31 7.07
N LYS A 474 7.95 36.65 7.86
CA LYS A 474 8.70 35.45 7.45
C LYS A 474 7.83 34.18 7.42
N VAL A 475 6.75 34.14 8.20
CA VAL A 475 5.81 33.00 8.20
C VAL A 475 5.12 32.90 6.84
N ASP A 476 4.68 34.05 6.31
CA ASP A 476 3.92 34.14 5.07
C ASP A 476 4.76 33.74 3.83
N GLU A 477 6.05 34.07 3.83
CA GLU A 477 7.03 33.58 2.84
C GLU A 477 7.28 32.08 2.96
N GLY A 478 7.45 31.57 4.19
CA GLY A 478 7.60 30.14 4.47
C GLY A 478 6.41 29.31 3.99
N LEU A 479 5.17 29.78 4.26
CA LEU A 479 3.94 29.15 3.78
C LEU A 479 3.88 29.11 2.25
N LYS A 480 4.22 30.21 1.56
CA LYS A 480 4.27 30.26 0.08
C LYS A 480 5.30 29.27 -0.48
N TRP A 481 6.48 29.15 0.14
CA TRP A 481 7.52 28.18 -0.27
C TRP A 481 7.08 26.72 -0.07
N ILE A 482 6.50 26.39 1.09
CA ILE A 482 5.98 25.05 1.38
C ILE A 482 4.86 24.67 0.39
N LEU A 483 3.96 25.61 0.08
CA LEU A 483 2.86 25.36 -0.87
C LEU A 483 3.37 25.15 -2.30
N ASP A 484 4.40 25.86 -2.77
CA ASP A 484 4.97 25.61 -4.10
C ASP A 484 5.77 24.28 -4.16
N LEU A 485 6.43 23.88 -3.06
CA LEU A 485 7.04 22.55 -2.94
C LEU A 485 5.98 21.44 -3.01
N LEU A 486 4.90 21.55 -2.23
CA LEU A 486 3.78 20.59 -2.25
C LEU A 486 3.11 20.54 -3.63
N LYS A 487 2.92 21.69 -4.28
CA LYS A 487 2.42 21.81 -5.67
C LYS A 487 3.28 21.04 -6.67
N LYS A 488 4.61 21.09 -6.56
CA LYS A 488 5.55 20.32 -7.41
C LYS A 488 5.54 18.82 -7.11
N MET A 489 5.36 18.42 -5.85
CA MET A 489 5.14 17.00 -5.50
C MET A 489 3.78 16.51 -5.99
N ALA A 490 2.76 17.37 -5.94
CA ALA A 490 1.40 17.08 -6.38
C ALA A 490 1.29 16.92 -7.90
N THR A 491 2.04 17.69 -8.71
CA THR A 491 2.08 17.48 -10.17
C THR A 491 2.68 16.12 -10.50
N GLY A 492 3.83 15.77 -9.91
CA GLY A 492 4.43 14.44 -10.08
C GLY A 492 3.48 13.30 -9.66
N TYR A 493 2.76 13.47 -8.54
CA TYR A 493 1.82 12.46 -8.07
C TYR A 493 0.58 12.32 -8.97
N LEU A 494 -0.06 13.42 -9.37
CA LEU A 494 -1.24 13.38 -10.25
C LEU A 494 -0.88 12.77 -11.61
N LEU A 495 0.22 13.21 -12.24
CA LEU A 495 0.69 12.68 -13.51
C LEU A 495 1.03 11.19 -13.40
N SER A 496 1.65 10.76 -12.29
CA SER A 496 1.87 9.33 -12.02
C SER A 496 0.56 8.56 -11.84
N SER A 497 -0.47 9.15 -11.21
CA SER A 497 -1.79 8.51 -11.03
C SER A 497 -2.62 8.48 -12.32
N GLN A 498 -2.29 9.31 -13.30
CA GLN A 498 -2.85 9.34 -14.66
C GLN A 498 -1.99 8.53 -15.66
N PHE A 499 -0.94 7.86 -15.19
CA PHE A 499 0.03 7.10 -15.99
C PHE A 499 0.74 7.92 -17.09
N GLN A 500 0.90 9.22 -16.87
CA GLN A 500 1.76 10.12 -17.64
C GLN A 500 3.18 10.08 -17.05
N CYS A 501 3.82 8.91 -17.15
CA CYS A 501 5.00 8.58 -16.38
C CYS A 501 6.26 9.39 -16.74
N GLN A 502 6.39 9.87 -17.98
CA GLN A 502 7.49 10.74 -18.39
C GLN A 502 7.33 12.15 -17.77
N ASP A 503 6.12 12.72 -17.86
CA ASP A 503 5.79 14.03 -17.26
C ASP A 503 5.88 13.98 -15.72
N ALA A 504 5.53 12.84 -15.10
CA ALA A 504 5.71 12.61 -13.68
C ALA A 504 7.20 12.64 -13.28
N LEU A 505 8.07 12.00 -14.08
CA LEU A 505 9.52 12.00 -13.83
C LEU A 505 10.14 13.39 -14.01
N THR A 506 9.76 14.16 -15.03
CA THR A 506 10.25 15.55 -15.20
C THR A 506 9.76 16.44 -14.06
N ALA A 507 8.51 16.28 -13.60
CA ALA A 507 7.99 16.97 -12.43
C ALA A 507 8.79 16.63 -11.14
N PHE A 508 9.04 15.34 -10.85
CA PHE A 508 9.87 14.96 -9.69
C PHE A 508 11.32 15.44 -9.83
N SER A 509 11.90 15.42 -11.04
CA SER A 509 13.23 15.98 -11.32
C SER A 509 13.32 17.51 -11.25
N SER A 510 12.19 18.22 -11.13
CA SER A 510 12.15 19.68 -10.89
C SER A 510 12.20 20.08 -9.41
N LEU A 511 12.10 19.11 -8.48
CA LEU A 511 12.21 19.35 -7.04
C LEU A 511 13.66 19.72 -6.66
N PRO A 512 13.90 20.44 -5.54
CA PRO A 512 15.25 20.63 -5.02
C PRO A 512 15.89 19.28 -4.67
N ARG A 513 17.22 19.12 -4.88
CA ARG A 513 17.93 17.83 -4.70
C ARG A 513 17.70 17.19 -3.33
N THR A 514 17.64 17.99 -2.26
CA THR A 514 17.31 17.56 -0.89
C THR A 514 15.97 16.83 -0.79
N HIS A 515 14.98 17.20 -1.62
CA HIS A 515 13.68 16.56 -1.67
C HIS A 515 13.62 15.42 -2.70
N GLN A 516 14.36 15.51 -3.82
CA GLN A 516 14.50 14.40 -4.78
C GLN A 516 15.04 13.12 -4.14
N GLU A 517 16.00 13.27 -3.23
CA GLU A 517 16.64 12.13 -2.55
C GLU A 517 15.82 11.57 -1.38
N THR A 518 14.63 12.11 -1.11
CA THR A 518 13.76 11.54 -0.07
C THR A 518 13.26 10.14 -0.47
N PRO A 519 13.14 9.19 0.49
CA PRO A 519 12.66 7.85 0.22
C PRO A 519 11.31 7.79 -0.52
N TRP A 520 10.41 8.72 -0.24
CA TRP A 520 9.10 8.78 -0.89
C TRP A 520 9.19 9.19 -2.37
N VAL A 521 9.98 10.23 -2.71
CA VAL A 521 10.15 10.64 -4.12
C VAL A 521 10.87 9.55 -4.91
N LEU A 522 11.93 8.95 -4.36
CA LEU A 522 12.65 7.84 -5.02
C LEU A 522 11.75 6.64 -5.30
N ALA A 523 10.84 6.30 -4.38
CA ALA A 523 9.85 5.23 -4.59
C ALA A 523 8.86 5.57 -5.72
N ARG A 524 8.38 6.82 -5.79
CA ARG A 524 7.47 7.28 -6.85
C ARG A 524 8.17 7.33 -8.22
N MET A 525 9.43 7.76 -8.29
CA MET A 525 10.24 7.71 -9.52
C MET A 525 10.52 6.26 -9.96
N GLY A 526 10.83 5.36 -9.02
CA GLY A 526 11.00 3.93 -9.29
C GLY A 526 9.72 3.29 -9.86
N ARG A 527 8.56 3.60 -9.27
CA ARG A 527 7.25 3.16 -9.80
C ARG A 527 6.98 3.74 -11.19
N ALA A 528 7.23 5.03 -11.43
CA ALA A 528 7.05 5.66 -12.74
C ALA A 528 7.97 5.09 -13.84
N GLN A 529 9.15 4.55 -13.50
CA GLN A 529 9.98 3.80 -14.46
C GLN A 529 9.48 2.36 -14.67
N TYR A 530 8.91 1.72 -13.65
CA TYR A 530 8.29 0.39 -13.76
C TYR A 530 7.08 0.38 -14.71
N GLU A 531 6.15 1.34 -14.60
CA GLU A 531 4.99 1.44 -15.52
C GLU A 531 5.42 1.69 -16.98
N GLN A 532 6.61 2.29 -17.20
CA GLN A 532 7.24 2.44 -18.54
C GLN A 532 7.98 1.17 -19.02
N ALA A 533 7.95 0.07 -18.26
CA ALA A 533 8.76 -1.14 -18.46
C ALA A 533 10.29 -0.92 -18.46
N ASN A 534 10.78 0.23 -17.97
CA ASN A 534 12.21 0.55 -17.84
C ASN A 534 12.81 -0.07 -16.57
N TYR A 535 12.71 -1.39 -16.43
CA TYR A 535 13.05 -2.11 -15.20
C TYR A 535 14.49 -1.86 -14.71
N VAL A 536 15.46 -1.67 -15.62
CA VAL A 536 16.86 -1.37 -15.29
C VAL A 536 17.03 0.00 -14.64
N GLU A 537 16.25 1.01 -15.04
CA GLU A 537 16.28 2.34 -14.41
C GLU A 537 15.48 2.33 -13.09
N ALA A 538 14.31 1.68 -13.08
CA ALA A 538 13.51 1.48 -11.87
C ALA A 538 14.36 0.84 -10.74
N GLU A 539 15.14 -0.19 -11.06
CA GLU A 539 16.06 -0.83 -10.12
C GLU A 539 17.07 0.16 -9.51
N LYS A 540 17.61 1.12 -10.25
CA LYS A 540 18.56 2.11 -9.71
C LYS A 540 17.90 2.98 -8.63
N PHE A 541 16.67 3.41 -8.85
CA PHE A 541 15.89 4.16 -7.85
C PHE A 541 15.63 3.33 -6.60
N PHE A 542 15.18 2.08 -6.73
CA PHE A 542 14.94 1.19 -5.59
C PHE A 542 16.22 0.76 -4.85
N ARG A 543 17.34 0.56 -5.56
CA ARG A 543 18.67 0.32 -4.95
C ARG A 543 19.19 1.57 -4.21
N ARG A 544 18.88 2.79 -4.67
CA ARG A 544 19.16 4.03 -3.92
C ARG A 544 18.24 4.16 -2.69
N LEU A 545 16.96 3.84 -2.84
CA LEU A 545 15.95 3.86 -1.78
C LEU A 545 16.36 3.00 -0.58
N ARG A 546 16.70 1.72 -0.79
CA ARG A 546 17.13 0.80 0.29
C ARG A 546 18.41 1.24 1.00
N LYS A 547 19.31 1.96 0.33
CA LYS A 547 20.52 2.52 0.96
C LYS A 547 20.22 3.69 1.91
N LEU A 548 19.13 4.44 1.67
CA LEU A 548 18.74 5.60 2.47
C LEU A 548 17.72 5.25 3.57
N ALA A 549 16.85 4.27 3.32
CA ALA A 549 15.82 3.84 4.26
C ALA A 549 15.64 2.31 4.22
N PRO A 550 16.56 1.51 4.83
CA PRO A 550 16.49 0.05 4.80
C PRO A 550 15.25 -0.53 5.50
N ALA A 551 14.66 0.19 6.46
CA ALA A 551 13.44 -0.21 7.17
C ALA A 551 12.13 0.09 6.39
N ARG A 552 12.18 0.72 5.21
CA ARG A 552 10.99 1.06 4.42
C ARG A 552 10.54 -0.16 3.60
N HIS A 553 9.35 -0.69 3.92
CA HIS A 553 8.71 -1.80 3.20
C HIS A 553 7.64 -1.34 2.18
N ASP A 554 7.16 -0.09 2.26
CA ASP A 554 6.33 0.55 1.24
C ASP A 554 6.96 0.48 -0.17
N ASP A 555 6.11 0.30 -1.19
CA ASP A 555 6.49 0.23 -2.62
C ASP A 555 7.45 -0.93 -2.99
N MET A 556 7.85 -1.77 -2.02
CA MET A 556 8.75 -2.92 -2.24
C MET A 556 8.06 -4.07 -2.99
N GLU A 557 6.74 -4.13 -3.02
CA GLU A 557 6.00 -5.05 -3.87
C GLU A 557 6.34 -4.81 -5.36
N VAL A 558 6.41 -3.54 -5.79
CA VAL A 558 6.83 -3.18 -7.15
C VAL A 558 8.31 -3.50 -7.35
N TYR A 559 9.18 -3.18 -6.40
CA TYR A 559 10.61 -3.52 -6.53
C TYR A 559 10.83 -5.02 -6.68
N SER A 560 10.05 -5.86 -5.98
CA SER A 560 10.12 -7.30 -6.12
C SER A 560 9.75 -7.77 -7.54
N THR A 561 8.74 -7.17 -8.18
CA THR A 561 8.43 -7.46 -9.60
C THR A 561 9.44 -6.88 -10.59
N VAL A 562 10.07 -5.75 -10.29
CA VAL A 562 11.22 -5.24 -11.08
C VAL A 562 12.35 -6.27 -11.09
N LEU A 563 12.70 -6.86 -9.93
CA LEU A 563 13.72 -7.91 -9.86
C LEU A 563 13.28 -9.22 -10.52
N TRP A 564 11.98 -9.57 -10.46
CA TRP A 564 11.39 -10.71 -11.17
C TRP A 564 11.50 -10.54 -12.70
N HIS A 565 11.12 -9.37 -13.24
CA HIS A 565 11.27 -9.06 -14.67
C HIS A 565 12.73 -9.06 -15.12
N LEU A 566 13.66 -8.60 -14.27
CA LEU A 566 15.11 -8.66 -14.52
C LEU A 566 15.72 -10.05 -14.25
N ARG A 567 14.92 -11.04 -13.82
CA ARG A 567 15.34 -12.41 -13.44
C ARG A 567 16.49 -12.46 -12.43
N LYS A 568 16.48 -11.56 -11.44
CA LYS A 568 17.52 -11.45 -10.40
C LYS A 568 17.17 -12.24 -9.14
N GLU A 569 17.21 -13.57 -9.26
CA GLU A 569 16.90 -14.54 -8.20
C GLU A 569 17.61 -14.23 -6.87
N THR A 570 18.92 -13.91 -6.90
CA THR A 570 19.73 -13.61 -5.71
C THR A 570 19.25 -12.35 -4.99
N ASP A 571 19.06 -11.26 -5.74
CA ASP A 571 18.71 -9.95 -5.20
C ASP A 571 17.27 -9.94 -4.68
N LEU A 572 16.39 -10.69 -5.35
CA LEU A 572 14.98 -10.88 -4.97
C LEU A 572 14.85 -11.75 -3.71
N SER A 573 15.58 -12.87 -3.63
CA SER A 573 15.59 -13.73 -2.44
C SER A 573 16.16 -12.98 -1.22
N PHE A 574 17.22 -12.19 -1.43
CA PHE A 574 17.81 -11.34 -0.40
C PHE A 574 16.85 -10.23 0.07
N LEU A 575 16.15 -9.57 -0.86
CA LEU A 575 15.08 -8.61 -0.54
C LEU A 575 13.96 -9.26 0.29
N ALA A 576 13.47 -10.43 -0.13
CA ALA A 576 12.36 -11.12 0.52
C ALA A 576 12.69 -11.51 1.98
N HIS A 577 13.90 -12.01 2.23
CA HIS A 577 14.34 -12.34 3.59
C HIS A 577 14.52 -11.10 4.48
N GLU A 578 15.22 -10.05 4.02
CA GLU A 578 15.36 -8.82 4.82
C GLU A 578 14.00 -8.19 5.18
N LEU A 579 13.04 -8.19 4.25
CA LEU A 579 11.71 -7.62 4.51
C LEU A 579 10.89 -8.42 5.53
N ILE A 580 11.00 -9.76 5.54
CA ILE A 580 10.27 -10.61 6.50
C ILE A 580 10.95 -10.59 7.88
N ASP A 581 12.29 -10.60 7.92
CA ASP A 581 13.05 -10.47 9.18
C ASP A 581 12.82 -9.10 9.85
N ALA A 582 12.50 -8.06 9.06
CA ALA A 582 12.17 -6.73 9.57
C ALA A 582 10.67 -6.53 9.90
N VAL A 583 9.75 -6.90 8.99
CA VAL A 583 8.31 -6.55 9.06
C VAL A 583 7.42 -7.70 8.55
N TRP A 584 7.41 -8.80 9.32
CA TRP A 584 6.68 -10.05 9.06
C TRP A 584 5.15 -9.91 8.94
N ASP A 585 4.57 -8.79 9.37
CA ASP A 585 3.16 -8.43 9.29
C ASP A 585 2.81 -7.58 8.05
N SER A 586 3.80 -7.09 7.30
CA SER A 586 3.56 -6.31 6.07
C SER A 586 3.18 -7.20 4.87
N PRO A 587 2.10 -6.87 4.13
CA PRO A 587 1.71 -7.65 2.96
C PRO A 587 2.70 -7.52 1.80
N GLN A 588 3.48 -6.43 1.74
CA GLN A 588 4.54 -6.21 0.76
C GLN A 588 5.67 -7.23 0.91
N ALA A 589 6.09 -7.55 2.15
CA ALA A 589 7.12 -8.55 2.42
C ALA A 589 6.68 -9.95 1.95
N TRP A 590 5.44 -10.34 2.23
CA TRP A 590 4.87 -11.61 1.75
C TRP A 590 4.69 -11.66 0.23
N CYS A 591 4.43 -10.52 -0.43
CA CYS A 591 4.43 -10.45 -1.90
C CYS A 591 5.85 -10.56 -2.48
N ALA A 592 6.86 -9.96 -1.84
CA ALA A 592 8.25 -10.11 -2.26
C ALA A 592 8.74 -11.56 -2.14
N LEU A 593 8.39 -12.26 -1.06
CA LEU A 593 8.67 -13.70 -0.91
C LEU A 593 7.87 -14.55 -1.90
N GLY A 594 6.59 -14.23 -2.15
CA GLY A 594 5.80 -14.92 -3.17
C GLY A 594 6.41 -14.79 -4.57
N ASN A 595 6.89 -13.61 -4.94
CA ASN A 595 7.61 -13.36 -6.19
C ASN A 595 8.96 -14.09 -6.24
N ALA A 596 9.66 -14.28 -5.12
CA ALA A 596 10.89 -15.08 -5.07
C ALA A 596 10.62 -16.56 -5.37
N TRP A 597 9.56 -17.15 -4.79
CA TRP A 597 9.15 -18.53 -5.09
C TRP A 597 8.59 -18.70 -6.51
N SER A 598 7.83 -17.72 -7.00
CA SER A 598 7.36 -17.65 -8.40
C SER A 598 8.52 -17.69 -9.39
N LEU A 599 9.57 -16.89 -9.17
CA LEU A 599 10.77 -16.89 -10.02
C LEU A 599 11.56 -18.20 -9.95
N ALA A 600 11.52 -18.89 -8.80
CA ALA A 600 12.07 -20.23 -8.60
C ALA A 600 11.14 -21.37 -9.11
N CYS A 601 10.02 -21.04 -9.75
CA CYS A 601 8.98 -21.95 -10.24
C CYS A 601 8.31 -22.83 -9.16
N ASP A 602 8.34 -22.43 -7.89
CA ASP A 602 7.54 -23.06 -6.82
C ASP A 602 6.23 -22.30 -6.61
N HIS A 603 5.30 -22.55 -7.55
CA HIS A 603 3.98 -21.92 -7.55
C HIS A 603 3.14 -22.27 -6.31
N GLU A 604 3.38 -23.41 -5.64
CA GLU A 604 2.68 -23.74 -4.40
C GLU A 604 3.12 -22.82 -3.24
N GLN A 605 4.43 -22.61 -3.06
CA GLN A 605 4.93 -21.69 -2.02
C GLN A 605 4.59 -20.24 -2.35
N ALA A 606 4.63 -19.86 -3.63
CA ALA A 606 4.19 -18.55 -4.09
C ALA A 606 2.72 -18.27 -3.70
N LEU A 607 1.80 -19.19 -4.05
CA LEU A 607 0.38 -19.09 -3.69
C LEU A 607 0.14 -19.07 -2.17
N ARG A 608 0.92 -19.83 -1.37
CA ARG A 608 0.87 -19.76 0.10
C ARG A 608 1.28 -18.37 0.61
N CYS A 609 2.31 -17.76 0.04
CA CYS A 609 2.78 -16.42 0.41
C CYS A 609 1.77 -15.32 0.02
N PHE A 610 1.21 -15.36 -1.19
CA PHE A 610 0.19 -14.38 -1.59
C PHE A 610 -1.10 -14.52 -0.77
N LYS A 611 -1.52 -15.75 -0.47
CA LYS A 611 -2.64 -16.01 0.47
C LYS A 611 -2.35 -15.45 1.87
N ARG A 612 -1.10 -15.45 2.32
CA ARG A 612 -0.71 -14.84 3.60
C ARG A 612 -0.73 -13.31 3.54
N ALA A 613 -0.30 -12.69 2.44
CA ALA A 613 -0.44 -11.24 2.24
C ALA A 613 -1.92 -10.79 2.27
N ILE A 614 -2.81 -11.54 1.62
CA ILE A 614 -4.26 -11.29 1.61
C ILE A 614 -4.88 -11.43 3.01
N GLN A 615 -4.42 -12.39 3.81
CA GLN A 615 -4.86 -12.54 5.20
C GLN A 615 -4.46 -11.39 6.13
N LEU A 616 -3.39 -10.67 5.80
CA LEU A 616 -2.91 -9.52 6.58
C LEU A 616 -3.68 -8.25 6.19
N HIS A 617 -3.86 -8.01 4.89
CA HIS A 617 -4.64 -6.88 4.38
C HIS A 617 -5.62 -7.32 3.26
N PRO A 618 -6.88 -7.61 3.59
CA PRO A 618 -7.89 -8.06 2.62
C PRO A 618 -8.18 -7.07 1.48
N ASN A 619 -7.83 -5.79 1.64
CA ASN A 619 -7.99 -4.72 0.64
C ASN A 619 -6.73 -4.48 -0.22
N PHE A 620 -5.70 -5.33 -0.14
CA PHE A 620 -4.47 -5.16 -0.90
C PHE A 620 -4.56 -5.81 -2.30
N ALA A 621 -5.14 -5.07 -3.25
CA ALA A 621 -5.42 -5.52 -4.63
C ALA A 621 -4.23 -6.19 -5.35
N TYR A 622 -3.00 -5.75 -5.06
CA TYR A 622 -1.79 -6.26 -5.70
C TYR A 622 -1.52 -7.75 -5.41
N ALA A 623 -1.75 -8.20 -4.17
CA ALA A 623 -1.55 -9.60 -3.80
C ALA A 623 -2.53 -10.54 -4.53
N TYR A 624 -3.78 -10.10 -4.73
CA TYR A 624 -4.75 -10.85 -5.54
C TYR A 624 -4.36 -10.91 -7.02
N THR A 625 -3.76 -9.86 -7.59
CA THR A 625 -3.25 -9.94 -8.97
C THR A 625 -2.08 -10.92 -9.11
N LEU A 626 -1.13 -10.92 -8.16
CA LEU A 626 -0.02 -11.88 -8.18
C LEU A 626 -0.52 -13.32 -7.98
N GLN A 627 -1.43 -13.56 -7.02
CA GLN A 627 -2.11 -14.84 -6.85
C GLN A 627 -2.84 -15.27 -8.15
N GLY A 628 -3.52 -14.33 -8.81
CA GLY A 628 -4.17 -14.57 -10.09
C GLY A 628 -3.18 -14.98 -11.19
N HIS A 629 -2.00 -14.33 -11.27
CA HIS A 629 -0.97 -14.70 -12.24
C HIS A 629 -0.40 -16.10 -11.98
N GLU A 630 -0.11 -16.48 -10.73
CA GLU A 630 0.32 -17.86 -10.42
C GLU A 630 -0.75 -18.89 -10.79
N HIS A 631 -2.04 -18.61 -10.55
CA HIS A 631 -3.13 -19.47 -11.02
C HIS A 631 -3.23 -19.53 -12.56
N VAL A 632 -2.78 -18.53 -13.31
CA VAL A 632 -2.73 -18.58 -14.78
C VAL A 632 -1.59 -19.45 -15.29
N GLU A 633 -0.41 -19.40 -14.66
CA GLU A 633 0.72 -20.25 -15.06
C GLU A 633 0.52 -21.72 -14.61
N ASN A 634 -0.22 -21.97 -13.52
CA ASN A 634 -0.74 -23.30 -13.15
C ASN A 634 -1.98 -23.75 -13.97
N GLU A 635 -2.40 -22.99 -14.97
CA GLU A 635 -3.60 -23.22 -15.82
C GLU A 635 -4.97 -23.30 -15.08
N GLU A 636 -5.02 -22.88 -13.82
CA GLU A 636 -6.21 -22.85 -12.97
C GLU A 636 -7.12 -21.63 -13.25
N TYR A 637 -7.56 -21.49 -14.50
CA TYR A 637 -8.20 -20.27 -15.03
C TYR A 637 -9.42 -19.78 -14.22
N ASP A 638 -10.28 -20.65 -13.70
CA ASP A 638 -11.41 -20.24 -12.85
C ASP A 638 -10.95 -19.60 -11.53
N LYS A 639 -9.92 -20.15 -10.90
CA LYS A 639 -9.34 -19.59 -9.66
C LYS A 639 -8.69 -18.24 -9.96
N ALA A 640 -7.96 -18.12 -11.05
CA ALA A 640 -7.41 -16.85 -11.52
C ALA A 640 -8.50 -15.78 -11.71
N LEU A 641 -9.62 -16.12 -12.37
CA LEU A 641 -10.76 -15.21 -12.53
C LEU A 641 -11.39 -14.80 -11.19
N THR A 642 -11.48 -15.68 -10.19
CA THR A 642 -11.92 -15.27 -8.85
C THR A 642 -10.94 -14.31 -8.17
N ALA A 643 -9.64 -14.59 -8.22
CA ALA A 643 -8.61 -13.72 -7.64
C ALA A 643 -8.63 -12.31 -8.28
N TYR A 644 -8.68 -12.21 -9.62
CA TYR A 644 -8.77 -10.92 -10.29
C TYR A 644 -10.08 -10.16 -10.00
N ARG A 645 -11.21 -10.85 -9.80
CA ARG A 645 -12.46 -10.21 -9.36
C ARG A 645 -12.34 -9.62 -7.95
N HIS A 646 -11.66 -10.30 -7.03
CA HIS A 646 -11.35 -9.75 -5.71
C HIS A 646 -10.37 -8.57 -5.79
N ALA A 647 -9.39 -8.60 -6.71
CA ALA A 647 -8.50 -7.47 -6.96
C ALA A 647 -9.27 -6.20 -7.42
N ILE A 648 -10.23 -6.35 -8.33
CA ILE A 648 -11.09 -5.25 -8.82
C ILE A 648 -12.05 -4.75 -7.73
N ALA A 649 -12.50 -5.62 -6.83
CA ALA A 649 -13.32 -5.23 -5.68
C ALA A 649 -12.51 -4.40 -4.66
N ALA A 650 -11.23 -4.74 -4.45
CA ALA A 650 -10.32 -4.02 -3.55
C ALA A 650 -9.84 -2.68 -4.15
N ASP A 651 -9.47 -2.64 -5.43
CA ASP A 651 -9.26 -1.40 -6.18
C ASP A 651 -9.78 -1.48 -7.62
N LYS A 652 -10.83 -0.70 -7.88
CA LYS A 652 -11.50 -0.59 -9.18
C LYS A 652 -10.62 0.02 -10.27
N ARG A 653 -9.52 0.70 -9.93
CA ARG A 653 -8.52 1.25 -10.87
C ARG A 653 -7.26 0.41 -11.01
N HIS A 654 -7.20 -0.80 -10.43
CA HIS A 654 -6.03 -1.67 -10.58
C HIS A 654 -6.00 -2.36 -11.96
N TYR A 655 -5.44 -1.68 -12.97
CA TYR A 655 -5.48 -2.12 -14.38
C TYR A 655 -4.93 -3.54 -14.61
N ASN A 656 -3.96 -3.98 -13.80
CA ASN A 656 -3.36 -5.31 -13.86
C ASN A 656 -4.39 -6.44 -13.68
N ALA A 657 -5.45 -6.22 -12.90
CA ALA A 657 -6.51 -7.21 -12.73
C ALA A 657 -7.38 -7.37 -13.99
N TYR A 658 -7.71 -6.25 -14.66
CA TYR A 658 -8.42 -6.26 -15.93
C TYR A 658 -7.57 -6.89 -17.04
N TYR A 659 -6.26 -6.60 -17.07
CA TYR A 659 -5.30 -7.26 -17.96
C TYR A 659 -5.24 -8.77 -17.72
N GLY A 660 -5.16 -9.21 -16.46
CA GLY A 660 -5.18 -10.63 -16.08
C GLY A 660 -6.45 -11.36 -16.56
N ILE A 661 -7.63 -10.76 -16.35
CA ILE A 661 -8.90 -11.29 -16.87
C ILE A 661 -8.91 -11.34 -18.40
N GLY A 662 -8.36 -10.33 -19.07
CA GLY A 662 -8.18 -10.31 -20.53
C GLY A 662 -7.29 -11.47 -21.03
N LYS A 663 -6.13 -11.70 -20.38
CA LYS A 663 -5.21 -12.81 -20.68
C LYS A 663 -5.89 -14.17 -20.52
N VAL A 664 -6.71 -14.35 -19.49
CA VAL A 664 -7.49 -15.59 -19.28
C VAL A 664 -8.56 -15.76 -20.35
N TYR A 665 -9.34 -14.74 -20.69
CA TYR A 665 -10.34 -14.89 -21.76
C TYR A 665 -9.72 -15.06 -23.16
N GLU A 666 -8.53 -14.50 -23.44
CA GLU A 666 -7.79 -14.82 -24.69
C GLU A 666 -7.39 -16.30 -24.73
N LYS A 667 -6.87 -16.85 -23.61
CA LYS A 667 -6.53 -18.28 -23.46
C LYS A 667 -7.75 -19.19 -23.63
N LEU A 668 -8.89 -18.82 -23.04
CA LEU A 668 -10.17 -19.51 -23.18
C LEU A 668 -10.87 -19.28 -24.54
N GLY A 669 -10.26 -18.51 -25.46
CA GLY A 669 -10.81 -18.23 -26.80
C GLY A 669 -12.01 -17.26 -26.82
N ASN A 670 -12.42 -16.68 -25.68
CA ASN A 670 -13.55 -15.75 -25.61
C ASN A 670 -13.09 -14.32 -25.91
N TYR A 671 -12.82 -14.07 -27.19
CA TYR A 671 -12.18 -12.84 -27.66
C TYR A 671 -13.00 -11.56 -27.44
N GLU A 672 -14.33 -11.64 -27.38
CA GLU A 672 -15.20 -10.49 -27.09
C GLU A 672 -15.00 -9.99 -25.64
N LYS A 673 -15.06 -10.90 -24.67
CA LYS A 673 -14.82 -10.57 -23.25
C LYS A 673 -13.37 -10.13 -23.03
N ALA A 674 -12.41 -10.77 -23.70
CA ALA A 674 -11.01 -10.34 -23.66
C ALA A 674 -10.87 -8.88 -24.14
N TRP A 675 -11.50 -8.52 -25.25
CA TRP A 675 -11.49 -7.14 -25.76
C TRP A 675 -12.12 -6.16 -24.75
N SER A 676 -13.28 -6.46 -24.16
CA SER A 676 -13.93 -5.55 -23.21
C SER A 676 -13.09 -5.30 -21.96
N HIS A 677 -12.38 -6.32 -21.46
CA HIS A 677 -11.51 -6.19 -20.29
C HIS A 677 -10.19 -5.49 -20.62
N TYR A 678 -9.59 -5.72 -21.79
CA TYR A 678 -8.43 -4.93 -22.23
C TYR A 678 -8.79 -3.47 -22.53
N HIS A 679 -9.98 -3.19 -23.08
CA HIS A 679 -10.49 -1.82 -23.25
C HIS A 679 -10.67 -1.12 -21.89
N ALA A 680 -11.23 -1.80 -20.89
CA ALA A 680 -11.33 -1.28 -19.52
C ALA A 680 -9.95 -1.00 -18.89
N ALA A 681 -8.96 -1.87 -19.10
CA ALA A 681 -7.58 -1.64 -18.68
C ALA A 681 -6.95 -0.42 -19.38
N SER A 682 -7.15 -0.29 -20.70
CA SER A 682 -6.62 0.82 -21.50
C SER A 682 -7.31 2.16 -21.19
N ALA A 683 -8.57 2.16 -20.72
CA ALA A 683 -9.23 3.34 -20.21
C ALA A 683 -8.66 3.84 -18.87
N ILE A 684 -7.96 2.98 -18.13
CA ILE A 684 -7.25 3.33 -16.88
C ILE A 684 -5.81 3.79 -17.20
N HIS A 685 -5.08 3.03 -18.02
CA HIS A 685 -3.69 3.32 -18.42
C HIS A 685 -3.59 3.44 -19.96
N PRO A 686 -3.95 4.61 -20.53
CA PRO A 686 -4.06 4.81 -21.98
C PRO A 686 -2.72 4.88 -22.72
N THR A 687 -1.63 4.99 -21.97
CA THR A 687 -0.23 5.05 -22.41
C THR A 687 0.46 3.66 -22.42
N HIS A 688 -0.17 2.59 -21.93
CA HIS A 688 0.50 1.28 -21.87
C HIS A 688 0.48 0.56 -23.23
N ALA A 689 1.63 0.59 -23.92
CA ALA A 689 1.79 -0.03 -25.24
C ALA A 689 1.42 -1.54 -25.26
N VAL A 690 1.64 -2.26 -24.15
CA VAL A 690 1.31 -3.69 -24.03
C VAL A 690 -0.20 -3.94 -24.09
N LEU A 691 -1.03 -3.13 -23.42
CA LEU A 691 -2.50 -3.28 -23.45
C LEU A 691 -3.05 -3.05 -24.85
N ILE A 692 -2.58 -1.98 -25.51
CA ILE A 692 -3.00 -1.61 -26.87
C ILE A 692 -2.56 -2.71 -27.85
N CYS A 693 -1.36 -3.26 -27.68
CA CYS A 693 -0.87 -4.41 -28.43
C CYS A 693 -1.72 -5.67 -28.20
N CYS A 694 -2.19 -5.92 -26.97
CA CYS A 694 -3.12 -7.00 -26.65
C CYS A 694 -4.49 -6.79 -27.30
N MET A 695 -5.04 -5.57 -27.32
CA MET A 695 -6.28 -5.26 -28.05
C MET A 695 -6.15 -5.56 -29.55
N GLY A 696 -5.06 -5.12 -30.19
CA GLY A 696 -4.75 -5.48 -31.58
C GLY A 696 -4.56 -7.00 -31.78
N THR A 697 -3.95 -7.70 -30.83
CA THR A 697 -3.79 -9.16 -30.87
C THR A 697 -5.15 -9.86 -30.83
N VAL A 698 -6.09 -9.40 -29.98
CA VAL A 698 -7.45 -9.95 -29.90
C VAL A 698 -8.24 -9.70 -31.19
N LEU A 699 -8.15 -8.51 -31.79
CA LEU A 699 -8.78 -8.22 -33.09
C LEU A 699 -8.18 -9.10 -34.21
N GLN A 700 -6.87 -9.35 -34.18
CA GLN A 700 -6.21 -10.30 -35.09
C GLN A 700 -6.72 -11.75 -34.89
N ARG A 701 -6.99 -12.18 -33.65
CA ARG A 701 -7.63 -13.48 -33.36
C ARG A 701 -9.06 -13.58 -33.89
N GLN A 702 -9.81 -12.46 -33.85
CA GLN A 702 -11.15 -12.34 -34.45
C GLN A 702 -11.12 -12.21 -36.00
N LYS A 703 -9.96 -12.40 -36.65
CA LYS A 703 -9.70 -12.21 -38.09
C LYS A 703 -9.83 -10.75 -38.60
N GLN A 704 -10.07 -9.77 -37.73
CA GLN A 704 -10.26 -8.35 -38.10
C GLN A 704 -8.91 -7.62 -38.23
N VAL A 705 -8.01 -8.14 -39.08
CA VAL A 705 -6.61 -7.67 -39.17
C VAL A 705 -6.51 -6.19 -39.55
N ALA A 706 -7.33 -5.72 -40.48
CA ALA A 706 -7.38 -4.31 -40.87
C ALA A 706 -7.75 -3.37 -39.70
N GLN A 707 -8.64 -3.80 -38.79
CA GLN A 707 -8.97 -3.04 -37.58
C GLN A 707 -7.89 -3.15 -36.49
N ALA A 708 -7.07 -4.20 -36.51
CA ALA A 708 -5.97 -4.37 -35.57
C ALA A 708 -4.77 -3.44 -35.86
N LEU A 709 -4.54 -3.06 -37.12
CA LEU A 709 -3.41 -2.24 -37.53
C LEU A 709 -3.30 -0.90 -36.79
N PRO A 710 -4.34 -0.04 -36.68
CA PRO A 710 -4.24 1.22 -35.94
C PRO A 710 -3.78 1.05 -34.48
N PHE A 711 -4.17 -0.03 -33.81
CA PHE A 711 -3.68 -0.34 -32.45
C PHE A 711 -2.20 -0.72 -32.47
N PHE A 712 -1.73 -1.48 -33.46
CA PHE A 712 -0.30 -1.79 -33.60
C PHE A 712 0.55 -0.58 -33.96
N HIS A 713 0.08 0.37 -34.78
CA HIS A 713 0.77 1.64 -35.03
C HIS A 713 0.91 2.44 -33.72
N LYS A 714 -0.21 2.68 -33.01
CA LYS A 714 -0.22 3.39 -31.72
C LYS A 714 0.66 2.73 -30.66
N ALA A 715 0.72 1.40 -30.62
CA ALA A 715 1.58 0.66 -29.68
C ALA A 715 3.08 0.80 -30.03
N VAL A 716 3.44 0.93 -31.31
CA VAL A 716 4.83 1.21 -31.74
C VAL A 716 5.21 2.67 -31.48
N GLU A 717 4.30 3.62 -31.65
CA GLU A 717 4.51 5.04 -31.28
C GLU A 717 4.83 5.21 -29.79
N LEU A 718 4.08 4.51 -28.93
CA LEU A 718 4.28 4.55 -27.47
C LEU A 718 5.53 3.79 -26.99
N ALA A 719 5.97 2.75 -27.71
CA ALA A 719 7.11 1.92 -27.34
C ALA A 719 7.99 1.55 -28.55
N PRO A 720 8.71 2.51 -29.15
CA PRO A 720 9.41 2.31 -30.44
C PRO A 720 10.57 1.30 -30.38
N ARG A 721 11.03 0.93 -29.18
CA ARG A 721 12.08 -0.08 -28.95
C ARG A 721 11.53 -1.49 -28.64
N ALA A 722 10.21 -1.66 -28.54
CA ALA A 722 9.59 -2.93 -28.18
C ALA A 722 9.49 -3.89 -29.39
N ALA A 723 10.53 -4.72 -29.57
CA ALA A 723 10.64 -5.67 -30.68
C ALA A 723 9.40 -6.59 -30.85
N GLU A 724 8.75 -7.00 -29.76
CA GLU A 724 7.57 -7.87 -29.83
C GLU A 724 6.32 -7.16 -30.37
N ILE A 725 6.20 -5.85 -30.13
CA ILE A 725 5.11 -5.04 -30.66
C ILE A 725 5.34 -4.80 -32.16
N ARG A 726 6.57 -4.47 -32.57
CA ARG A 726 6.95 -4.37 -34.00
C ARG A 726 6.78 -5.70 -34.74
N HIS A 727 7.13 -6.83 -34.13
CA HIS A 727 6.88 -8.16 -34.72
C HIS A 727 5.38 -8.38 -35.01
N LYS A 728 4.50 -8.03 -34.06
CA LYS A 728 3.05 -8.12 -34.26
C LYS A 728 2.54 -7.15 -35.34
N LYS A 729 3.06 -5.90 -35.38
CA LYS A 729 2.77 -4.94 -36.47
C LYS A 729 3.17 -5.50 -37.83
N ALA A 730 4.42 -5.94 -38.00
CA ALA A 730 4.91 -6.50 -39.25
C ALA A 730 4.11 -7.74 -39.69
N ARG A 731 3.76 -8.64 -38.75
CA ARG A 731 2.89 -9.79 -39.03
C ARG A 731 1.47 -9.38 -39.46
N ALA A 732 0.95 -8.26 -38.97
CA ALA A 732 -0.34 -7.73 -39.40
C ALA A 732 -0.26 -7.10 -40.80
N LEU A 733 0.78 -6.30 -41.09
CA LEU A 733 1.02 -5.69 -42.40
C LEU A 733 1.21 -6.74 -43.52
N LEU A 734 1.96 -7.81 -43.24
CA LEU A 734 2.08 -8.97 -44.15
C LEU A 734 0.74 -9.70 -44.39
N ALA A 735 -0.21 -9.60 -43.46
CA ALA A 735 -1.53 -10.20 -43.58
C ALA A 735 -2.58 -9.25 -44.20
N THR A 736 -2.26 -7.97 -44.39
CA THR A 736 -3.07 -7.00 -45.17
C THR A 736 -2.48 -6.71 -46.56
N GLY A 737 -1.30 -7.25 -46.89
CA GLY A 737 -0.63 -7.04 -48.18
C GLY A 737 0.17 -5.75 -48.28
N GLN A 738 0.40 -5.03 -47.18
CA GLN A 738 1.18 -3.78 -47.15
C GLN A 738 2.68 -4.09 -47.09
N LEU A 739 3.22 -4.61 -48.19
CA LEU A 739 4.57 -5.19 -48.26
C LEU A 739 5.69 -4.16 -48.01
N GLU A 740 5.55 -2.92 -48.49
CA GLU A 740 6.55 -1.85 -48.31
C GLU A 740 6.69 -1.44 -46.83
N GLU A 741 5.57 -1.17 -46.15
CA GLU A 741 5.58 -0.89 -44.70
C GLU A 741 6.09 -2.09 -43.90
N ALA A 742 5.73 -3.31 -44.31
CA ALA A 742 6.23 -4.53 -43.68
C ALA A 742 7.75 -4.66 -43.85
N GLN A 743 8.31 -4.31 -45.02
CA GLN A 743 9.75 -4.29 -45.25
C GLN A 743 10.46 -3.31 -44.32
N HIS A 744 9.94 -2.09 -44.20
CA HIS A 744 10.53 -1.05 -43.35
C HIS A 744 10.52 -1.46 -41.87
N GLU A 745 9.38 -1.94 -41.34
CA GLU A 745 9.27 -2.42 -39.96
C GLU A 745 10.13 -3.66 -39.69
N LEU A 746 10.25 -4.59 -40.64
CA LEU A 746 11.10 -5.77 -40.48
C LEU A 746 12.61 -5.46 -40.52
N MET A 747 13.03 -4.44 -41.28
CA MET A 747 14.40 -3.95 -41.27
C MET A 747 14.74 -3.32 -39.91
N ILE A 748 13.87 -2.46 -39.37
CA ILE A 748 14.02 -1.91 -38.00
C ILE A 748 14.02 -3.04 -36.96
N LEU A 749 13.15 -4.04 -37.10
CA LEU A 749 13.07 -5.16 -36.17
C LEU A 749 14.32 -6.06 -36.20
N ARG A 750 14.91 -6.29 -37.37
CA ARG A 750 16.20 -6.98 -37.52
C ARG A 750 17.31 -6.25 -36.78
N ASP A 751 17.34 -4.92 -36.88
CA ASP A 751 18.38 -4.10 -36.26
C ASP A 751 18.19 -3.95 -34.73
N LEU A 752 16.96 -4.14 -34.23
CA LEU A 752 16.63 -4.21 -32.80
C LEU A 752 16.82 -5.60 -32.17
N ALA A 753 16.64 -6.69 -32.92
CA ALA A 753 16.64 -8.06 -32.41
C ALA A 753 17.12 -9.09 -33.47
N PRO A 754 18.42 -9.06 -33.86
CA PRO A 754 18.98 -9.94 -34.90
C PRO A 754 19.11 -11.40 -34.44
N ASP A 755 18.99 -11.66 -33.14
CA ASP A 755 19.01 -12.98 -32.51
C ASP A 755 17.70 -13.77 -32.70
N LYS A 756 16.59 -13.08 -32.98
CA LYS A 756 15.26 -13.70 -33.02
C LYS A 756 14.97 -14.32 -34.40
N ALA A 757 15.06 -15.65 -34.48
CA ALA A 757 14.69 -16.46 -35.66
C ALA A 757 13.37 -16.04 -36.34
N GLN A 758 12.36 -15.67 -35.55
CA GLN A 758 11.05 -15.21 -36.00
C GLN A 758 11.10 -13.95 -36.90
N VAL A 759 12.11 -13.09 -36.74
CA VAL A 759 12.32 -11.89 -37.57
C VAL A 759 12.80 -12.29 -38.96
N HIS A 760 13.79 -13.18 -39.03
CA HIS A 760 14.28 -13.74 -40.29
C HIS A 760 13.25 -14.61 -40.99
N PHE A 761 12.39 -15.32 -40.25
CA PHE A 761 11.24 -16.03 -40.83
C PHE A 761 10.24 -15.08 -41.50
N LEU A 762 9.89 -13.94 -40.89
CA LEU A 762 9.02 -12.94 -41.52
C LEU A 762 9.70 -12.26 -42.71
N LEU A 763 11.01 -11.99 -42.67
CA LEU A 763 11.78 -11.49 -43.81
C LEU A 763 11.83 -12.49 -44.97
N GLY A 764 11.96 -13.79 -44.68
CA GLY A 764 11.88 -14.84 -45.69
C GLY A 764 10.50 -14.91 -46.34
N LYS A 765 9.43 -14.81 -45.54
CA LYS A 765 8.04 -14.78 -46.04
C LYS A 765 7.75 -13.51 -46.86
N LEU A 766 8.27 -12.34 -46.45
CA LEU A 766 8.19 -11.11 -47.23
C LEU A 766 8.89 -11.26 -48.59
N ALA A 767 10.12 -11.78 -48.60
CA ALA A 767 10.89 -11.98 -49.83
C ALA A 767 10.19 -12.97 -50.77
N LYS A 768 9.56 -14.03 -50.23
CA LYS A 768 8.67 -14.94 -50.99
C LYS A 768 7.49 -14.20 -51.63
N THR A 769 6.79 -13.34 -50.88
CA THR A 769 5.70 -12.51 -51.44
C THR A 769 6.15 -11.40 -52.41
N LEU A 770 7.46 -11.11 -52.48
CA LEU A 770 8.06 -10.16 -53.42
C LEU A 770 8.76 -10.85 -54.62
N GLY A 771 8.76 -12.19 -54.69
CA GLY A 771 9.44 -12.95 -55.74
C GLY A 771 10.97 -13.05 -55.60
N ASP A 772 11.60 -12.43 -54.59
CA ASP A 772 13.04 -12.58 -54.34
C ASP A 772 13.34 -13.91 -53.62
N ARG A 773 13.30 -15.00 -54.39
CA ARG A 773 13.64 -16.35 -53.96
C ARG A 773 15.05 -16.45 -53.35
N LYS A 774 16.01 -15.63 -53.81
CA LYS A 774 17.40 -15.63 -53.29
C LYS A 774 17.47 -15.07 -51.88
N SER A 775 16.81 -13.93 -51.61
CA SER A 775 16.69 -13.41 -50.25
C SER A 775 15.79 -14.28 -49.37
N ALA A 776 14.73 -14.89 -49.93
CA ALA A 776 13.84 -15.78 -49.20
C ALA A 776 14.59 -16.99 -48.63
N VAL A 777 15.28 -17.75 -49.49
CA VAL A 777 16.10 -18.92 -49.09
C VAL A 777 17.19 -18.50 -48.10
N ARG A 778 17.87 -17.37 -48.32
CA ARG A 778 18.86 -16.83 -47.36
C ARG A 778 18.25 -16.59 -45.98
N HIS A 779 17.10 -15.93 -45.90
CA HIS A 779 16.49 -15.58 -44.62
C HIS A 779 15.82 -16.77 -43.93
N PHE A 780 15.25 -17.73 -44.67
CA PHE A 780 14.79 -19.00 -44.09
C PHE A 780 15.97 -19.86 -43.58
N THR A 781 17.12 -19.85 -44.27
CA THR A 781 18.34 -20.53 -43.79
C THR A 781 18.85 -19.93 -42.47
N ILE A 782 18.83 -18.59 -42.34
CA ILE A 782 19.19 -17.91 -41.08
C ILE A 782 18.16 -18.18 -39.97
N ALA A 783 16.86 -18.21 -40.29
CA ALA A 783 15.84 -18.58 -39.32
C ALA A 783 16.02 -20.02 -38.81
N LEU A 784 16.42 -20.95 -39.69
CA LEU A 784 16.65 -22.36 -39.37
C LEU A 784 17.90 -22.58 -38.49
N SER A 785 18.95 -21.78 -38.66
CA SER A 785 20.14 -21.85 -37.81
C SER A 785 19.95 -21.21 -36.42
N LEU A 786 19.05 -20.22 -36.31
CA LEU A 786 18.69 -19.58 -35.04
C LEU A 786 17.66 -20.38 -34.22
N ASP A 787 16.67 -21.05 -34.86
CA ASP A 787 15.75 -21.96 -34.18
C ASP A 787 15.54 -23.29 -34.93
N PRO A 788 16.33 -24.33 -34.60
CA PRO A 788 16.15 -25.68 -35.12
C PRO A 788 14.80 -26.33 -34.76
N LYS A 789 14.06 -25.85 -33.74
CA LYS A 789 12.75 -26.40 -33.35
C LYS A 789 11.63 -25.91 -34.28
N ALA A 790 11.73 -24.68 -34.78
CA ALA A 790 10.84 -24.14 -35.81
C ALA A 790 11.03 -24.79 -37.19
N SER A 791 12.03 -25.68 -37.36
CA SER A 791 12.42 -26.28 -38.64
C SER A 791 11.28 -26.91 -39.44
N GLY A 792 10.25 -27.48 -38.80
CA GLY A 792 9.07 -28.02 -39.51
C GLY A 792 8.32 -26.96 -40.31
N GLN A 793 8.02 -25.81 -39.68
CA GLN A 793 7.32 -24.69 -40.33
C GLN A 793 8.20 -24.02 -41.39
N ILE A 794 9.50 -23.89 -41.12
CA ILE A 794 10.47 -23.28 -42.05
C ILE A 794 10.66 -24.15 -43.29
N LYS A 795 10.80 -25.48 -43.14
CA LYS A 795 10.91 -26.42 -44.26
C LYS A 795 9.67 -26.44 -45.16
N GLN A 796 8.47 -26.30 -44.60
CA GLN A 796 7.24 -26.19 -45.40
C GLN A 796 7.23 -24.92 -46.26
N GLU A 797 7.68 -23.77 -45.73
CA GLU A 797 7.74 -22.52 -46.49
C GLU A 797 8.88 -22.52 -47.54
N ILE A 798 9.93 -23.32 -47.35
CA ILE A 798 10.98 -23.59 -48.35
C ILE A 798 10.52 -24.57 -49.43
N GLY A 799 9.86 -25.68 -49.08
CA GLY A 799 9.33 -26.65 -50.06
C GLY A 799 8.31 -25.99 -50.99
N GLY A 800 7.42 -25.16 -50.43
CA GLY A 800 6.57 -24.26 -51.20
C GLY A 800 7.29 -23.05 -51.84
N LEU A 801 8.58 -23.14 -52.14
CA LEU A 801 9.33 -22.32 -53.11
C LEU A 801 9.98 -23.21 -54.20
N GLU A 802 9.81 -24.53 -54.11
CA GLU A 802 10.26 -25.55 -55.06
C GLU A 802 9.03 -26.14 -55.78
N ASP A 803 7.90 -26.29 -55.06
CA ASP A 803 6.61 -26.69 -55.64
C ASP A 803 6.08 -25.67 -56.68
N ASP A 804 6.31 -24.37 -56.47
CA ASP A 804 5.87 -23.31 -57.42
C ASP A 804 6.54 -23.45 -58.79
N ASP A 805 7.80 -23.89 -58.87
CA ASP A 805 8.49 -24.15 -60.15
C ASP A 805 7.76 -25.26 -60.94
N SER A 806 7.27 -26.29 -60.24
CA SER A 806 6.64 -27.46 -60.86
C SER A 806 5.27 -27.17 -61.49
N LEU A 807 4.63 -26.07 -61.09
CA LEU A 807 3.34 -25.64 -61.65
C LEU A 807 3.52 -24.80 -62.91
N ASP A 808 4.55 -23.95 -62.99
CA ASP A 808 4.86 -23.19 -64.20
C ASP A 808 5.42 -24.10 -65.32
N ASP A 809 6.34 -25.03 -65.00
CA ASP A 809 6.80 -26.04 -65.98
C ASP A 809 5.63 -26.93 -66.46
N SER A 810 4.63 -27.20 -65.61
CA SER A 810 3.42 -27.95 -65.97
C SER A 810 2.37 -27.15 -66.77
N MET A 811 2.58 -25.85 -67.04
CA MET A 811 1.78 -25.04 -67.97
C MET A 811 2.56 -24.59 -69.22
N MET A 812 3.82 -24.98 -69.35
CA MET A 812 4.70 -24.69 -70.49
C MET A 812 4.89 -25.89 -71.44
N HIS A 813 4.16 -26.99 -71.24
CA HIS A 813 4.21 -28.24 -72.02
C HIS A 813 2.80 -28.74 -72.39
#